data_AF-A0A536KBX2-F1
#
_entry.id   AF-A0A536KBX2-F1
#
_cell.length_a   1.000
_cell.length_b   1.000
_cell.length_c   1.000
_cell.angle_alpha   90.00
_cell.angle_beta   90.00
_cell.angle_gamma   90.00
#
_symmetry.space_group_name_H-M   'P 1'
#
loop_
_entity.id
_entity.type
_entity.pdbx_description
1 polymer ?
#
loop_
_entity_poly.entity_id
_entity_poly.type
_entity_poly.pdbx_seq_one_letter_code
_entity_poly.pdbx_strand_id
1 'polypeptide(L)'
;MKLRPAFRRAIARLMTLALLPASVAGITAVTASASKQAVAVGGCGLTGQVKHVIYLVFDNTHYMRDAAGVQSDLEQMPHLLNFLTSNGTLMTNDHTILISHTAGGILSSLTGLYPDRTGINVSNSYFYYPPSKIPAFSTAFKYWTDLVDDNTGVNDPLPNMVTDGQHNTPAPWVPFTRTGCDFGGVSAANIELENIGTGPFGDMSEAFGTGSPEWNEAAASNAAPSGTPARAKAFTDFVGIAIHCGQGGGICTQNATNVANSRPDKLPDEPGGYLGYQALYGAKYVNPAVCAASSAQCSTVMGQKAVNNTEGQPVTDPFGQPGFPGFDGAFAKNTLGYVAQMQEAGVPVTYAYISDAHDNHTSAFPAPFNPNFPRASGPGEADYVAQLKAYDNAFAAFFARLAADGINKSNTLFVVTADEGDHYAGGIGIPQPDGTLGYSHTNCSWTTTPACPSNQIGEVNYNIKAKLPAGTPTFSVHRDSAPAFWVNGQPARTDATLRKMERDVGALNAIDPYVSSSPTPVFLQLADTVGEKTLHMVNTDPNRTPSFTAFGNPDYFVTDAGPSCGSNPCIDYHFAWSHGDIQPEIATNWLGMVGPGVKKLGIDSTWTDHTNVRSTMLVLAGLRDDYVNDGRALIEAIETKALPQSLIAHRATLRSRVRSPT
;
A
#
# COMPACT_ATOMS: atom_id res chain seq x y z
N MET A 1 6.14 -61.24 -54.53
CA MET A 1 5.32 -62.20 -53.77
C MET A 1 5.87 -62.24 -52.35
N LYS A 2 5.04 -61.94 -51.35
CA LYS A 2 5.41 -61.37 -50.04
C LYS A 2 6.15 -62.36 -49.12
N LEU A 3 7.29 -61.94 -48.57
CA LEU A 3 8.00 -62.59 -47.46
C LEU A 3 8.22 -61.55 -46.34
N ARG A 4 7.73 -61.84 -45.13
CA ARG A 4 7.94 -61.06 -43.90
C ARG A 4 8.92 -61.82 -42.98
N PRO A 5 9.78 -61.13 -42.20
CA PRO A 5 10.87 -61.77 -41.49
C PRO A 5 10.49 -62.26 -40.09
N ALA A 6 11.20 -63.31 -39.68
CA ALA A 6 11.13 -63.96 -38.39
C ALA A 6 12.10 -63.36 -37.37
N PHE A 7 11.66 -63.37 -36.12
CA PHE A 7 12.42 -63.21 -34.89
C PHE A 7 13.65 -64.16 -34.81
N ARG A 8 14.72 -63.71 -34.14
CA ARG A 8 15.56 -64.60 -33.32
C ARG A 8 15.86 -63.99 -31.94
N ARG A 9 15.74 -64.88 -30.95
CA ARG A 9 15.79 -64.73 -29.50
C ARG A 9 17.24 -64.79 -28.98
N ALA A 10 17.51 -64.24 -27.79
CA ALA A 10 18.01 -65.00 -26.64
C ALA A 10 18.03 -64.17 -25.35
N ILE A 11 17.62 -64.82 -24.26
CA ILE A 11 17.53 -64.37 -22.87
C ILE A 11 18.82 -64.76 -22.14
N ALA A 12 19.37 -63.91 -21.26
CA ALA A 12 20.05 -64.36 -20.01
C ALA A 12 20.32 -63.21 -19.00
N ARG A 13 19.49 -63.21 -17.93
CA ARG A 13 19.75 -62.99 -16.49
C ARG A 13 20.80 -61.97 -15.97
N LEU A 14 20.26 -61.07 -15.12
CA LEU A 14 20.74 -60.51 -13.83
C LEU A 14 22.23 -60.64 -13.45
N MET A 15 22.86 -59.50 -13.09
CA MET A 15 23.19 -59.12 -11.69
C MET A 15 23.63 -57.64 -11.63
N THR A 16 23.20 -56.97 -10.56
CA THR A 16 23.36 -55.55 -10.20
C THR A 16 24.61 -55.26 -9.35
N LEU A 17 24.97 -53.97 -9.27
CA LEU A 17 25.95 -53.26 -8.40
C LEU A 17 27.42 -53.35 -8.87
N ALA A 18 28.19 -52.26 -9.00
CA ALA A 18 28.15 -50.97 -8.31
C ALA A 18 28.60 -49.80 -9.22
N LEU A 19 28.00 -48.63 -9.01
CA LEU A 19 28.28 -47.36 -9.69
C LEU A 19 28.62 -46.30 -8.63
N LEU A 20 29.74 -45.60 -8.81
CA LEU A 20 30.03 -44.21 -8.39
C LEU A 20 31.36 -43.78 -9.10
N PRO A 21 31.59 -42.48 -9.33
CA PRO A 21 31.56 -41.93 -10.69
C PRO A 21 32.90 -41.34 -11.15
N ALA A 22 33.12 -41.34 -12.47
CA ALA A 22 34.17 -40.57 -13.12
C ALA A 22 33.57 -39.27 -13.68
N SER A 23 34.09 -38.17 -13.16
CA SER A 23 33.90 -36.77 -13.53
C SER A 23 34.05 -36.50 -15.03
N VAL A 24 33.09 -35.78 -15.62
CA VAL A 24 33.23 -35.10 -16.91
C VAL A 24 33.06 -33.60 -16.67
N ALA A 25 34.14 -32.87 -16.94
CA ALA A 25 34.18 -31.42 -16.96
C ALA A 25 33.33 -30.89 -18.13
N GLY A 26 32.24 -30.19 -17.81
CA GLY A 26 31.47 -29.39 -18.76
C GLY A 26 31.97 -27.94 -18.74
N ILE A 27 32.43 -27.48 -19.89
CA ILE A 27 32.90 -26.11 -20.14
C ILE A 27 31.72 -25.14 -19.93
N THR A 28 31.76 -24.32 -18.88
CA THR A 28 30.92 -23.14 -18.75
C THR A 28 31.50 -22.02 -19.60
N ALA A 29 30.84 -21.72 -20.72
CA ALA A 29 31.02 -20.43 -21.37
C ALA A 29 30.35 -19.36 -20.48
N VAL A 30 31.10 -18.82 -19.52
CA VAL A 30 30.72 -17.59 -18.82
C VAL A 30 30.89 -16.46 -19.84
N THR A 31 29.81 -16.07 -20.50
CA THR A 31 29.74 -14.75 -21.10
C THR A 31 29.75 -13.75 -19.96
N ALA A 32 30.92 -13.16 -19.69
CA ALA A 32 31.02 -11.97 -18.86
C ALA A 32 30.22 -10.87 -19.57
N SER A 33 28.95 -10.71 -19.19
CA SER A 33 28.24 -9.47 -19.47
C SER A 33 28.99 -8.37 -18.74
N ALA A 34 29.57 -7.43 -19.49
CA ALA A 34 30.18 -6.26 -18.91
C ALA A 34 29.13 -5.58 -18.02
N SER A 35 29.43 -5.42 -16.73
CA SER A 35 28.63 -4.67 -15.77
C SER A 35 28.41 -3.26 -16.32
N LYS A 36 27.19 -2.94 -16.76
CA LYS A 36 26.84 -1.58 -17.15
C LYS A 36 26.44 -0.84 -15.88
N GLN A 37 27.31 0.06 -15.44
CA GLN A 37 27.05 0.92 -14.30
C GLN A 37 25.72 1.67 -14.47
N ALA A 38 24.92 1.76 -13.41
CA ALA A 38 23.73 2.62 -13.38
C ALA A 38 24.08 4.05 -13.83
N VAL A 39 23.10 4.77 -14.39
CA VAL A 39 23.32 6.16 -14.79
C VAL A 39 23.74 6.96 -13.56
N ALA A 40 24.89 7.65 -13.66
CA ALA A 40 25.40 8.44 -12.55
C ALA A 40 24.38 9.51 -12.13
N VAL A 41 24.11 9.59 -10.83
CA VAL A 41 23.17 10.54 -10.23
C VAL A 41 23.77 11.95 -10.24
N GLY A 42 23.82 12.58 -11.41
CA GLY A 42 24.34 13.93 -11.58
C GLY A 42 23.38 14.97 -10.99
N GLY A 43 23.85 15.75 -10.01
CA GLY A 43 23.09 16.90 -9.48
C GLY A 43 22.25 16.62 -8.21
N CYS A 44 22.12 15.36 -7.78
CA CYS A 44 21.38 15.00 -6.56
C CYS A 44 22.21 15.18 -5.28
N GLY A 45 21.68 15.95 -4.33
CA GLY A 45 22.37 16.42 -3.12
C GLY A 45 22.21 15.56 -1.87
N LEU A 46 22.08 14.24 -2.00
CA LEU A 46 22.09 13.34 -0.82
C LEU A 46 23.47 13.32 -0.16
N THR A 47 23.50 13.38 1.18
CA THR A 47 24.76 13.53 1.91
C THR A 47 25.41 12.20 2.29
N GLY A 48 26.72 12.23 2.54
CA GLY A 48 27.47 11.08 3.05
C GLY A 48 27.54 9.91 2.08
N GLN A 49 27.30 8.70 2.60
CA GLN A 49 27.36 7.44 1.86
C GLN A 49 26.01 7.07 1.21
N VAL A 50 24.90 7.69 1.61
CA VAL A 50 23.61 7.48 0.97
C VAL A 50 23.65 8.14 -0.41
N LYS A 51 23.30 7.35 -1.43
CA LYS A 51 23.19 7.74 -2.85
C LYS A 51 21.83 7.39 -3.43
N HIS A 52 21.16 6.41 -2.83
CA HIS A 52 19.83 5.96 -3.21
C HIS A 52 18.95 5.83 -1.96
N VAL A 53 17.66 6.07 -2.13
CA VAL A 53 16.62 5.83 -1.13
C VAL A 53 15.54 4.97 -1.77
N ILE A 54 15.26 3.83 -1.16
CA ILE A 54 14.21 2.91 -1.57
C ILE A 54 13.29 2.73 -0.38
N TYR A 55 12.08 3.26 -0.49
CA TYR A 55 11.01 3.10 0.48
C TYR A 55 9.98 2.14 -0.09
N LEU A 56 9.69 1.07 0.64
CA LEU A 56 8.69 0.07 0.29
C LEU A 56 7.66 0.01 1.41
N VAL A 57 6.39 0.09 1.04
CA VAL A 57 5.26 -0.15 1.93
C VAL A 57 4.45 -1.33 1.39
N PHE A 58 4.14 -2.29 2.24
CA PHE A 58 3.19 -3.34 1.92
C PHE A 58 1.79 -2.95 2.37
N ASP A 59 0.79 -3.47 1.68
CA ASP A 59 -0.57 -3.58 2.21
C ASP A 59 -0.62 -4.72 3.23
N ASN A 60 -1.06 -4.41 4.44
CA ASN A 60 -1.40 -5.34 5.52
C ASN A 60 -0.37 -6.45 5.86
N THR A 61 0.90 -6.38 5.44
CA THR A 61 1.84 -7.51 5.62
C THR A 61 2.32 -7.67 7.07
N HIS A 62 2.23 -8.89 7.61
CA HIS A 62 2.47 -9.18 9.01
C HIS A 62 3.86 -9.69 9.37
N TYR A 63 4.41 -9.14 10.46
CA TYR A 63 5.47 -9.80 11.21
C TYR A 63 4.92 -10.82 12.23
N MET A 64 3.75 -10.53 12.81
CA MET A 64 3.06 -11.43 13.74
C MET A 64 2.42 -12.59 12.99
N ARG A 65 2.16 -13.69 13.70
CA ARG A 65 1.54 -14.89 13.11
C ARG A 65 0.03 -14.85 13.34
N ASP A 66 -0.75 -14.93 12.26
CA ASP A 66 -2.22 -14.88 12.29
C ASP A 66 -2.85 -16.16 12.84
N ALA A 67 -2.16 -17.29 12.66
CA ALA A 67 -2.61 -18.59 13.12
C ALA A 67 -1.50 -19.38 13.81
N ALA A 68 -1.88 -20.10 14.86
CA ALA A 68 -0.97 -20.97 15.58
C ALA A 68 -0.42 -22.07 14.64
N GLY A 69 0.92 -22.15 14.55
CA GLY A 69 1.60 -23.15 13.72
C GLY A 69 1.80 -22.72 12.26
N VAL A 70 1.24 -21.59 11.83
CA VAL A 70 1.54 -20.96 10.53
C VAL A 70 2.69 -19.96 10.74
N GLN A 71 3.54 -19.79 9.73
CA GLN A 71 4.58 -18.76 9.72
C GLN A 71 3.98 -17.40 9.36
N SER A 72 4.49 -16.30 9.90
CA SER A 72 4.04 -14.97 9.47
C SER A 72 4.45 -14.67 8.03
N ASP A 73 3.91 -13.61 7.44
CA ASP A 73 4.27 -13.21 6.07
C ASP A 73 5.78 -13.02 5.90
N LEU A 74 6.39 -12.28 6.83
CA LEU A 74 7.83 -12.06 6.79
C LEU A 74 8.65 -13.35 7.00
N GLU A 75 8.18 -14.28 7.83
CA GLU A 75 8.86 -15.58 7.99
C GLU A 75 8.80 -16.42 6.70
N GLN A 76 7.73 -16.27 5.91
CA GLN A 76 7.56 -16.91 4.60
C GLN A 76 8.29 -16.16 3.47
N MET A 77 8.78 -14.93 3.73
CA MET A 77 9.66 -14.14 2.85
C MET A 77 11.11 -14.04 3.37
N PRO A 78 11.84 -15.17 3.53
CA PRO A 78 13.14 -15.19 4.16
C PRO A 78 14.20 -14.32 3.47
N HIS A 79 14.14 -14.04 2.17
CA HIS A 79 15.11 -13.15 1.53
C HIS A 79 14.98 -11.71 2.02
N LEU A 80 13.75 -11.22 2.23
CA LEU A 80 13.50 -9.91 2.83
C LEU A 80 13.83 -9.92 4.31
N LEU A 81 13.27 -10.87 5.08
CA LEU A 81 13.48 -10.93 6.52
C LEU A 81 14.96 -11.04 6.89
N ASN A 82 15.72 -11.91 6.22
CA ASN A 82 17.16 -12.04 6.45
C ASN A 82 17.92 -10.79 6.00
N PHE A 83 17.49 -10.13 4.92
CA PHE A 83 18.11 -8.87 4.49
C PHE A 83 17.97 -7.80 5.58
N LEU A 84 16.78 -7.62 6.14
CA LEU A 84 16.51 -6.64 7.19
C LEU A 84 17.29 -6.97 8.48
N THR A 85 17.16 -8.19 8.97
CA THR A 85 17.73 -8.61 10.27
C THR A 85 19.25 -8.80 10.24
N SER A 86 19.84 -9.20 9.10
CA SER A 86 21.30 -9.40 9.02
C SER A 86 22.07 -8.13 8.68
N ASN A 87 21.41 -7.10 8.13
CA ASN A 87 22.08 -5.92 7.58
C ASN A 87 21.69 -4.60 8.24
N GLY A 88 20.65 -4.58 9.06
CA GLY A 88 20.16 -3.37 9.70
C GLY A 88 19.34 -3.67 10.95
N THR A 89 18.20 -3.00 11.07
CA THR A 89 17.30 -3.11 12.22
C THR A 89 15.88 -3.36 11.73
N LEU A 90 15.22 -4.37 12.28
CA LEU A 90 13.79 -4.64 12.13
C LEU A 90 13.12 -4.35 13.47
N MET A 91 12.44 -3.21 13.56
CA MET A 91 11.66 -2.82 14.74
C MET A 91 10.28 -3.45 14.65
N THR A 92 9.89 -4.27 15.62
CA THR A 92 8.62 -5.04 15.59
C THR A 92 7.54 -4.46 16.49
N ASN A 93 7.76 -3.23 16.98
CA ASN A 93 6.83 -2.49 17.83
C ASN A 93 6.63 -1.08 17.23
N ASP A 94 6.31 -1.07 15.94
CA ASP A 94 5.92 0.14 15.21
C ASP A 94 4.40 0.27 15.25
N HIS A 95 3.87 1.47 15.44
CA HIS A 95 2.44 1.70 15.55
C HIS A 95 1.96 2.60 14.41
N THR A 96 0.81 2.25 13.84
CA THR A 96 0.15 3.07 12.81
C THR A 96 -0.91 3.98 13.43
N ILE A 97 -1.50 4.83 12.59
CA ILE A 97 -2.52 5.82 12.96
C ILE A 97 -3.87 5.14 13.23
N LEU A 98 -4.83 5.85 13.84
CA LEU A 98 -6.19 5.35 14.05
C LEU A 98 -7.22 6.31 13.42
N ILE A 99 -8.25 5.84 12.70
CA ILE A 99 -8.39 4.46 12.20
C ILE A 99 -7.33 4.19 11.14
N SER A 100 -6.62 3.07 11.23
CA SER A 100 -5.60 2.71 10.24
C SER A 100 -6.29 2.35 8.93
N HIS A 101 -5.74 2.79 7.80
CA HIS A 101 -6.00 2.16 6.50
C HIS A 101 -4.84 2.45 5.58
N THR A 102 -4.75 1.75 4.45
CA THR A 102 -3.82 2.00 3.34
C THR A 102 -3.48 3.48 3.13
N ALA A 103 -4.46 4.35 2.87
CA ALA A 103 -4.20 5.76 2.60
C ALA A 103 -3.57 6.49 3.80
N GLY A 104 -4.20 6.49 4.97
CA GLY A 104 -3.72 7.22 6.15
C GLY A 104 -2.40 6.67 6.70
N GLY A 105 -2.20 5.35 6.68
CA GLY A 105 -0.97 4.69 7.10
C GLY A 105 0.22 5.05 6.20
N ILE A 106 0.04 4.95 4.88
CA ILE A 106 1.03 5.40 3.89
C ILE A 106 1.29 6.90 4.08
N LEU A 107 0.26 7.74 4.06
CA LEU A 107 0.44 9.20 4.14
C LEU A 107 1.16 9.64 5.42
N SER A 108 0.91 8.97 6.55
CA SER A 108 1.57 9.28 7.82
C SER A 108 3.06 8.94 7.80
N SER A 109 3.43 7.81 7.18
CA SER A 109 4.84 7.43 7.01
C SER A 109 5.55 8.28 5.95
N LEU A 110 4.85 8.73 4.90
CA LEU A 110 5.41 9.60 3.86
C LEU A 110 5.64 11.04 4.34
N THR A 111 4.73 11.60 5.13
CA THR A 111 4.75 13.00 5.58
C THR A 111 5.33 13.18 6.98
N GLY A 112 5.35 12.13 7.80
CA GLY A 112 5.65 12.27 9.21
C GLY A 112 4.59 13.07 9.98
N LEU A 113 3.37 13.15 9.43
CA LEU A 113 2.23 13.86 10.02
C LEU A 113 1.12 12.88 10.36
N TYR A 114 0.38 13.15 11.43
CA TYR A 114 -0.84 12.43 11.76
C TYR A 114 -2.03 12.88 10.87
N PRO A 115 -3.14 12.11 10.82
CA PRO A 115 -4.25 12.37 9.91
C PRO A 115 -4.92 13.74 10.06
N ASP A 116 -4.92 14.31 11.26
CA ASP A 116 -5.41 15.66 11.54
C ASP A 116 -4.61 16.74 10.80
N ARG A 117 -3.34 16.46 10.46
CA ARG A 117 -2.45 17.38 9.73
C ARG A 117 -2.20 16.99 8.28
N THR A 118 -2.72 15.84 7.82
CA THR A 118 -2.78 15.49 6.40
C THR A 118 -4.15 15.72 5.78
N GLY A 119 -5.21 15.79 6.60
CA GLY A 119 -6.60 16.00 6.16
C GLY A 119 -7.43 14.71 6.07
N ILE A 120 -6.81 13.56 6.29
CA ILE A 120 -7.34 12.22 5.96
C ILE A 120 -7.81 11.49 7.24
N ASN A 121 -8.79 12.09 7.93
CA ASN A 121 -9.22 11.73 9.30
C ASN A 121 -9.69 10.27 9.53
N VAL A 122 -10.20 9.63 8.47
CA VAL A 122 -10.81 8.28 8.50
C VAL A 122 -10.15 7.39 7.43
N SER A 123 -8.92 7.76 7.04
CA SER A 123 -8.00 6.98 6.22
C SER A 123 -8.41 6.75 4.76
N ASN A 124 -9.10 5.67 4.36
CA ASN A 124 -9.32 5.37 2.93
C ASN A 124 -10.42 6.22 2.25
N SER A 125 -11.44 6.61 3.01
CA SER A 125 -12.48 7.52 2.52
C SER A 125 -13.15 8.23 3.68
N TYR A 126 -13.88 9.30 3.40
CA TYR A 126 -14.56 10.06 4.43
C TYR A 126 -15.82 10.71 3.89
N PHE A 127 -16.67 11.17 4.81
CA PHE A 127 -17.73 12.11 4.48
C PHE A 127 -17.37 13.51 4.99
N TYR A 128 -17.99 14.51 4.39
CA TYR A 128 -17.92 15.90 4.83
C TYR A 128 -19.32 16.51 4.86
N TYR A 129 -19.49 17.60 5.62
CA TYR A 129 -20.74 18.32 5.76
C TYR A 129 -20.81 19.54 4.83
N PRO A 130 -21.44 19.44 3.65
CA PRO A 130 -21.74 20.60 2.82
C PRO A 130 -22.68 21.60 3.55
N PRO A 131 -22.95 22.79 2.99
CA PRO A 131 -23.89 23.75 3.59
C PRO A 131 -25.28 23.17 3.90
N SER A 132 -25.74 22.14 3.17
CA SER A 132 -27.00 21.43 3.43
C SER A 132 -26.99 20.60 4.72
N LYS A 133 -25.80 20.31 5.27
CA LYS A 133 -25.56 19.41 6.41
C LYS A 133 -26.06 17.98 6.21
N ILE A 134 -26.21 17.57 4.96
CA ILE A 134 -26.40 16.17 4.57
C ILE A 134 -25.03 15.66 4.08
N PRO A 135 -24.44 14.63 4.70
CA PRO A 135 -23.07 14.21 4.39
C PRO A 135 -22.86 13.90 2.91
N ALA A 136 -21.76 14.38 2.35
CA ALA A 136 -21.28 14.07 1.00
C ALA A 136 -19.99 13.26 1.09
N PHE A 137 -19.77 12.34 0.15
CA PHE A 137 -18.65 11.40 0.14
C PHE A 137 -17.42 12.00 -0.54
N SER A 138 -16.23 11.65 -0.07
CA SER A 138 -14.97 11.79 -0.81
C SER A 138 -14.05 10.60 -0.58
N THR A 139 -13.33 10.20 -1.63
CA THR A 139 -12.19 9.28 -1.49
C THR A 139 -10.95 10.00 -0.98
N ALA A 140 -10.06 9.28 -0.29
CA ALA A 140 -8.71 9.77 0.04
C ALA A 140 -7.70 9.58 -1.11
N PHE A 141 -7.93 8.58 -1.98
CA PHE A 141 -7.07 8.23 -3.11
C PHE A 141 -7.26 9.21 -4.29
N LYS A 142 -6.48 10.28 -4.27
CA LYS A 142 -6.41 11.32 -5.31
C LYS A 142 -4.98 11.81 -5.44
N TYR A 143 -4.67 12.48 -6.54
CA TYR A 143 -3.37 13.15 -6.64
C TYR A 143 -3.18 14.22 -5.54
N TRP A 144 -1.94 14.46 -5.15
CA TRP A 144 -1.54 15.24 -3.97
C TRP A 144 -2.21 16.61 -3.82
N THR A 145 -2.52 17.28 -4.94
CA THR A 145 -3.10 18.63 -4.97
C THR A 145 -4.58 18.66 -5.29
N ASP A 146 -5.21 17.51 -5.48
CA ASP A 146 -6.61 17.43 -5.87
C ASP A 146 -7.51 17.85 -4.71
N LEU A 147 -8.66 18.42 -5.06
CA LEU A 147 -9.67 18.81 -4.08
C LEU A 147 -10.54 17.60 -3.67
N VAL A 148 -11.30 17.79 -2.61
CA VAL A 148 -12.40 16.91 -2.19
C VAL A 148 -13.40 16.63 -3.33
N ASP A 149 -14.11 15.49 -3.27
CA ASP A 149 -15.11 15.11 -4.29
C ASP A 149 -16.35 16.02 -4.21
N ASP A 150 -16.22 17.17 -4.84
CA ASP A 150 -17.28 18.16 -4.96
C ASP A 150 -17.39 18.62 -6.41
N ASN A 151 -18.36 18.08 -7.15
CA ASN A 151 -18.59 18.47 -8.54
C ASN A 151 -18.97 19.96 -8.72
N THR A 152 -19.27 20.68 -7.64
CA THR A 152 -19.58 22.12 -7.68
C THR A 152 -18.39 23.01 -7.35
N GLY A 153 -17.41 22.51 -6.58
CA GLY A 153 -16.29 23.29 -6.03
C GLY A 153 -16.70 24.34 -4.99
N VAL A 154 -17.92 24.24 -4.45
CA VAL A 154 -18.52 25.22 -3.53
C VAL A 154 -18.87 24.59 -2.18
N ASN A 155 -19.13 23.27 -2.13
CA ASN A 155 -19.49 22.55 -0.92
C ASN A 155 -18.31 22.39 0.03
N ASP A 156 -17.13 22.11 -0.51
CA ASP A 156 -15.85 22.16 0.20
C ASP A 156 -14.76 22.51 -0.83
N PRO A 157 -14.19 23.73 -0.78
CA PRO A 157 -13.19 24.18 -1.74
C PRO A 157 -11.75 23.84 -1.32
N LEU A 158 -11.56 23.14 -0.20
CA LEU A 158 -10.24 22.86 0.35
C LEU A 158 -9.60 21.64 -0.33
N PRO A 159 -8.26 21.58 -0.37
CA PRO A 159 -7.55 20.39 -0.84
C PRO A 159 -8.00 19.12 -0.12
N ASN A 160 -7.93 17.97 -0.81
CA ASN A 160 -8.16 16.68 -0.17
C ASN A 160 -7.10 16.46 0.93
N MET A 161 -5.84 16.71 0.58
CA MET A 161 -4.70 16.74 1.49
C MET A 161 -4.58 18.13 2.15
N VAL A 162 -5.35 18.38 3.21
CA VAL A 162 -5.39 19.67 3.89
C VAL A 162 -4.62 19.66 5.22
N THR A 163 -3.75 20.65 5.42
CA THR A 163 -2.96 20.83 6.65
C THR A 163 -3.29 22.15 7.36
N ASP A 164 -2.52 22.46 8.41
CA ASP A 164 -2.63 23.68 9.20
C ASP A 164 -2.77 24.95 8.33
N GLY A 165 -3.77 25.77 8.63
CA GLY A 165 -4.07 26.97 7.85
C GLY A 165 -4.94 26.74 6.62
N GLN A 166 -5.46 25.51 6.44
CA GLN A 166 -6.33 25.12 5.32
C GLN A 166 -5.62 25.18 3.96
N HIS A 167 -4.31 24.95 3.97
CA HIS A 167 -3.47 24.85 2.77
C HIS A 167 -3.25 23.39 2.38
N ASN A 168 -2.79 23.16 1.14
CA ASN A 168 -2.36 21.83 0.73
C ASN A 168 -1.19 21.35 1.60
N THR A 169 -1.23 20.09 2.03
CA THR A 169 -0.15 19.44 2.78
C THR A 169 1.15 19.48 1.96
N PRO A 170 2.31 19.84 2.54
CA PRO A 170 3.58 19.83 1.83
C PRO A 170 3.95 18.44 1.31
N ALA A 171 4.50 18.39 0.10
CA ALA A 171 4.68 17.12 -0.60
C ALA A 171 5.96 16.37 -0.19
N PRO A 172 5.92 15.03 -0.07
CA PRO A 172 7.02 14.24 0.49
C PRO A 172 8.25 14.19 -0.42
N TRP A 173 8.10 14.45 -1.72
CA TRP A 173 9.19 14.46 -2.70
C TRP A 173 10.01 15.75 -2.67
N VAL A 174 9.48 16.84 -2.12
CA VAL A 174 10.06 18.19 -2.24
C VAL A 174 11.48 18.31 -1.67
N PRO A 175 11.81 17.77 -0.48
CA PRO A 175 13.19 17.83 0.02
C PRO A 175 14.20 17.13 -0.90
N PHE A 176 13.77 16.10 -1.64
CA PHE A 176 14.63 15.41 -2.59
C PHE A 176 14.77 16.23 -3.89
N THR A 177 13.65 16.64 -4.49
CA THR A 177 13.67 17.35 -5.77
C THR A 177 14.35 18.71 -5.66
N ARG A 178 14.22 19.42 -4.53
CA ARG A 178 14.98 20.66 -4.25
C ARG A 178 16.49 20.46 -4.22
N THR A 179 16.96 19.26 -3.92
CA THR A 179 18.40 18.95 -3.98
C THR A 179 18.82 18.35 -5.31
N GLY A 180 17.97 18.40 -6.33
CA GLY A 180 18.27 17.91 -7.68
C GLY A 180 18.07 16.39 -7.86
N CYS A 181 17.46 15.70 -6.90
CA CYS A 181 17.17 14.27 -7.00
C CYS A 181 15.82 14.05 -7.67
N ASP A 182 15.78 13.26 -8.75
CA ASP A 182 14.52 12.74 -9.27
C ASP A 182 13.90 11.76 -8.25
N PHE A 183 12.58 11.83 -8.12
CA PHE A 183 11.78 11.04 -7.19
C PHE A 183 10.74 10.24 -7.98
N GLY A 184 10.76 8.91 -7.83
CA GLY A 184 9.81 8.01 -8.46
C GLY A 184 8.77 7.50 -7.48
N GLY A 185 7.51 7.43 -7.92
CA GLY A 185 6.40 6.83 -7.21
C GLY A 185 5.83 5.65 -7.97
N VAL A 186 5.48 4.58 -7.23
CA VAL A 186 4.97 3.31 -7.77
C VAL A 186 3.88 2.77 -6.84
N SER A 187 2.62 3.04 -7.19
CA SER A 187 1.40 2.58 -6.53
C SER A 187 1.17 3.06 -5.08
N ALA A 188 1.97 3.99 -4.57
CA ALA A 188 1.87 4.56 -3.24
C ALA A 188 0.94 5.79 -3.20
N ALA A 189 0.21 5.91 -2.10
CA ALA A 189 -0.86 6.89 -1.93
C ALA A 189 -0.46 8.34 -2.27
N ASN A 190 -1.20 8.91 -3.21
CA ASN A 190 -1.33 10.33 -3.58
C ASN A 190 -0.08 10.98 -4.19
N ILE A 191 1.05 10.27 -4.28
CA ILE A 191 2.26 10.76 -4.96
C ILE A 191 2.21 10.51 -6.48
N GLU A 192 1.32 9.63 -6.93
CA GLU A 192 0.93 9.44 -8.34
C GLU A 192 -0.52 9.86 -8.54
N LEU A 193 -0.96 9.89 -9.81
CA LEU A 193 -2.39 9.89 -10.09
C LEU A 193 -2.98 8.56 -9.59
N GLU A 194 -4.10 8.65 -8.90
CA GLU A 194 -4.82 7.57 -8.22
C GLU A 194 -6.06 7.14 -8.99
N ASN A 195 -6.60 8.02 -9.83
CA ASN A 195 -7.81 7.77 -10.59
C ASN A 195 -7.79 8.42 -11.99
N ILE A 196 -8.79 8.07 -12.80
CA ILE A 196 -8.99 8.63 -14.15
C ILE A 196 -10.10 9.68 -14.18
N GLY A 197 -10.27 10.40 -13.08
CA GLY A 197 -11.31 11.41 -12.89
C GLY A 197 -11.19 12.52 -13.94
N THR A 198 -12.31 12.80 -14.61
CA THR A 198 -12.40 13.83 -15.66
C THR A 198 -13.33 14.99 -15.27
N GLY A 199 -13.85 14.96 -14.03
CA GLY A 199 -14.58 16.09 -13.45
C GLY A 199 -13.68 17.29 -13.16
N PRO A 200 -14.23 18.39 -12.64
CA PRO A 200 -13.47 19.63 -12.38
C PRO A 200 -12.24 19.45 -11.49
N PHE A 201 -12.25 18.48 -10.58
CA PHE A 201 -11.18 18.20 -9.61
C PHE A 201 -10.71 16.74 -9.68
N GLY A 202 -10.83 16.12 -10.86
CA GLY A 202 -10.27 14.78 -11.08
C GLY A 202 -8.82 14.88 -11.53
N ASP A 203 -8.02 13.88 -11.16
CA ASP A 203 -6.60 13.77 -11.44
C ASP A 203 -6.23 14.14 -12.90
N MET A 204 -7.02 13.67 -13.87
CA MET A 204 -6.74 13.93 -15.29
C MET A 204 -6.98 15.39 -15.68
N SER A 205 -7.96 16.04 -15.06
CA SER A 205 -8.22 17.47 -15.24
C SER A 205 -7.11 18.32 -14.62
N GLU A 206 -6.64 17.97 -13.43
CA GLU A 206 -5.61 18.74 -12.72
C GLU A 206 -4.21 18.58 -13.34
N ALA A 207 -3.81 17.35 -13.67
CA ALA A 207 -2.50 17.04 -14.22
C ALA A 207 -2.35 17.46 -15.69
N PHE A 208 -3.38 17.25 -16.52
CA PHE A 208 -3.29 17.44 -17.97
C PHE A 208 -4.17 18.56 -18.54
N GLY A 209 -5.21 18.97 -17.81
CA GLY A 209 -6.18 19.97 -18.27
C GLY A 209 -7.34 19.38 -19.08
N THR A 210 -8.54 19.91 -18.87
CA THR A 210 -9.74 19.50 -19.60
C THR A 210 -9.56 19.60 -21.11
N GLY A 211 -9.90 18.52 -21.83
CA GLY A 211 -9.83 18.45 -23.28
C GLY A 211 -8.45 18.12 -23.84
N SER A 212 -7.43 17.88 -22.99
CA SER A 212 -6.15 17.33 -23.44
C SER A 212 -6.33 15.93 -24.06
N PRO A 213 -5.35 15.43 -24.83
CA PRO A 213 -5.37 14.05 -25.32
C PRO A 213 -5.52 13.01 -24.21
N GLU A 214 -4.83 13.18 -23.09
CA GLU A 214 -4.89 12.29 -21.92
C GLU A 214 -6.26 12.33 -21.25
N TRP A 215 -6.82 13.54 -21.07
CA TRP A 215 -8.16 13.73 -20.53
C TRP A 215 -9.22 13.07 -21.43
N ASN A 216 -9.11 13.21 -22.75
CA ASN A 216 -10.04 12.58 -23.70
C ASN A 216 -9.93 11.04 -23.68
N GLU A 217 -8.73 10.49 -23.50
CA GLU A 217 -8.54 9.05 -23.31
C GLU A 217 -9.22 8.58 -22.03
N ALA A 218 -9.02 9.28 -20.92
CA ALA A 218 -9.71 9.01 -19.66
C ALA A 218 -11.24 9.13 -19.79
N ALA A 219 -11.75 10.14 -20.50
CA ALA A 219 -13.19 10.27 -20.76
C ALA A 219 -13.74 9.09 -21.59
N ALA A 220 -12.99 8.62 -22.59
CA ALA A 220 -13.36 7.45 -23.38
C ALA A 220 -13.32 6.16 -22.55
N SER A 221 -12.29 5.96 -21.72
CA SER A 221 -12.24 4.86 -20.75
C SER A 221 -13.40 4.96 -19.76
N ASN A 222 -13.74 6.16 -19.29
CA ASN A 222 -14.87 6.42 -18.39
C ASN A 222 -16.23 6.06 -19.00
N ALA A 223 -16.35 6.07 -20.33
CA ALA A 223 -17.58 5.71 -21.06
C ALA A 223 -17.64 4.22 -21.49
N ALA A 224 -16.51 3.50 -21.52
CA ALA A 224 -16.45 2.12 -22.01
C ALA A 224 -17.12 1.10 -21.05
N PRO A 225 -17.65 -0.05 -21.48
CA PRO A 225 -18.23 -1.01 -20.53
C PRO A 225 -17.21 -1.51 -19.48
N SER A 226 -17.65 -1.72 -18.24
CA SER A 226 -16.81 -2.30 -17.18
C SER A 226 -16.24 -3.67 -17.60
N GLY A 227 -15.05 -4.01 -17.13
CA GLY A 227 -14.39 -5.28 -17.45
C GLY A 227 -13.94 -5.42 -18.91
N THR A 228 -13.63 -4.30 -19.59
CA THR A 228 -13.11 -4.30 -20.97
C THR A 228 -11.72 -3.64 -21.06
N PRO A 229 -10.89 -3.99 -22.07
CA PRO A 229 -9.60 -3.33 -22.28
C PRO A 229 -9.74 -1.81 -22.46
N ALA A 230 -10.80 -1.35 -23.14
CA ALA A 230 -11.06 0.07 -23.36
C ALA A 230 -11.35 0.82 -22.05
N ARG A 231 -12.04 0.17 -21.11
CA ARG A 231 -12.28 0.69 -19.76
C ARG A 231 -10.99 0.79 -18.95
N ALA A 232 -10.12 -0.21 -19.07
CA ALA A 232 -8.83 -0.25 -18.36
C ALA A 232 -7.80 0.75 -18.90
N LYS A 233 -7.88 1.07 -20.19
CA LYS A 233 -6.83 1.77 -20.95
C LYS A 233 -6.22 2.99 -20.25
N ALA A 234 -7.04 3.97 -19.85
CA ALA A 234 -6.54 5.18 -19.21
C ALA A 234 -5.96 4.91 -17.81
N PHE A 235 -6.53 3.94 -17.08
CA PHE A 235 -6.05 3.56 -15.76
C PHE A 235 -4.64 2.95 -15.88
N THR A 236 -4.45 2.02 -16.81
CA THR A 236 -3.15 1.41 -17.14
C THR A 236 -2.12 2.44 -17.59
N ASP A 237 -2.54 3.48 -18.31
CA ASP A 237 -1.63 4.49 -18.85
C ASP A 237 -1.21 5.56 -17.85
N PHE A 238 -2.11 6.00 -16.97
CA PHE A 238 -1.95 7.25 -16.23
C PHE A 238 -1.89 7.10 -14.70
N VAL A 239 -2.45 6.03 -14.14
CA VAL A 239 -2.53 5.83 -12.68
C VAL A 239 -1.31 5.06 -12.18
N GLY A 240 -0.96 5.27 -10.91
CA GLY A 240 -0.10 4.36 -10.15
C GLY A 240 1.40 4.49 -10.41
N ILE A 241 1.85 5.35 -11.33
CA ILE A 241 3.28 5.50 -11.66
C ILE A 241 3.59 6.97 -11.93
N ALA A 242 4.58 7.55 -11.26
CA ALA A 242 5.02 8.91 -11.51
C ALA A 242 6.54 9.09 -11.34
N ILE A 243 7.08 10.15 -11.95
CA ILE A 243 8.40 10.69 -11.61
C ILE A 243 8.28 12.20 -11.43
N HIS A 244 8.60 12.70 -10.24
CA HIS A 244 8.79 14.12 -9.95
C HIS A 244 10.27 14.47 -10.13
N CYS A 245 10.55 15.34 -11.08
CA CYS A 245 11.92 15.63 -11.46
C CYS A 245 12.59 16.68 -10.58
N GLY A 246 13.85 16.45 -10.27
CA GLY A 246 14.67 17.32 -9.45
C GLY A 246 14.90 18.69 -10.08
N GLN A 247 15.40 19.61 -9.26
CA GLN A 247 15.85 20.92 -9.70
C GLN A 247 16.84 20.78 -10.86
N GLY A 248 16.61 21.51 -11.94
CA GLY A 248 17.34 21.35 -13.20
C GLY A 248 16.65 20.43 -14.21
N GLY A 249 15.51 19.84 -13.86
CA GLY A 249 14.59 19.17 -14.77
C GLY A 249 14.80 17.66 -14.91
N GLY A 250 15.96 17.14 -14.48
CA GLY A 250 16.23 15.68 -14.40
C GLY A 250 15.84 14.89 -15.65
N ILE A 251 15.33 13.68 -15.43
CA ILE A 251 14.86 12.79 -16.51
C ILE A 251 13.75 13.45 -17.36
N CYS A 252 12.91 14.31 -16.79
CA CYS A 252 11.82 15.00 -17.50
C CYS A 252 12.32 15.89 -18.64
N THR A 253 13.55 16.39 -18.55
CA THR A 253 14.13 17.30 -19.55
C THR A 253 15.28 16.68 -20.36
N GLN A 254 15.58 15.41 -20.12
CA GLN A 254 16.76 14.74 -20.66
C GLN A 254 16.75 14.59 -22.19
N ASN A 255 15.57 14.52 -22.80
CA ASN A 255 15.41 14.43 -24.26
C ASN A 255 14.08 15.05 -24.72
N ALA A 256 13.93 15.26 -26.03
CA ALA A 256 12.75 15.93 -26.61
C ALA A 256 11.42 15.20 -26.34
N THR A 257 11.44 13.86 -26.28
CA THR A 257 10.25 13.07 -25.95
C THR A 257 9.83 13.30 -24.51
N ASN A 258 10.78 13.27 -23.56
CA ASN A 258 10.50 13.51 -22.15
C ASN A 258 9.99 14.95 -21.93
N VAL A 259 10.59 15.94 -22.60
CA VAL A 259 10.14 17.34 -22.53
C VAL A 259 8.69 17.48 -23.00
N ALA A 260 8.32 16.85 -24.13
CA ALA A 260 6.96 16.90 -24.67
C ALA A 260 5.93 16.19 -23.76
N ASN A 261 6.36 15.13 -23.07
CA ASN A 261 5.51 14.31 -22.22
C ASN A 261 5.41 14.84 -20.78
N SER A 262 6.39 15.63 -20.33
CA SER A 262 6.40 16.20 -18.98
C SER A 262 5.29 17.26 -18.79
N ARG A 263 4.81 17.38 -17.56
CA ARG A 263 3.84 18.40 -17.13
C ARG A 263 4.39 19.15 -15.93
N PRO A 264 4.00 20.43 -15.73
CA PRO A 264 4.39 21.16 -14.52
C PRO A 264 3.98 20.38 -13.27
N ASP A 265 4.94 20.12 -12.39
CA ASP A 265 4.70 19.53 -11.06
C ASP A 265 4.25 20.64 -10.13
N LYS A 266 2.94 20.81 -9.96
CA LYS A 266 2.35 21.98 -9.30
C LYS A 266 2.19 21.71 -7.81
N LEU A 267 2.78 22.55 -6.97
CA LEU A 267 2.51 22.61 -5.53
C LEU A 267 2.34 24.07 -5.11
N PRO A 268 1.12 24.64 -5.24
CA PRO A 268 0.90 26.09 -5.07
C PRO A 268 1.14 26.59 -3.64
N ASP A 269 0.87 25.75 -2.64
CA ASP A 269 1.02 26.08 -1.21
C ASP A 269 2.36 25.60 -0.61
N GLU A 270 3.27 25.04 -1.43
CA GLU A 270 4.51 24.46 -0.91
C GLU A 270 5.38 25.52 -0.19
N PRO A 271 5.73 25.31 1.10
CA PRO A 271 6.57 26.24 1.84
C PRO A 271 7.90 26.50 1.12
N GLY A 272 8.21 27.78 0.84
CA GLY A 272 9.41 28.17 0.08
C GLY A 272 9.26 28.11 -1.44
N GLY A 273 8.09 27.72 -1.95
CA GLY A 273 7.74 27.70 -3.37
C GLY A 273 8.24 26.47 -4.13
N TYR A 274 7.56 26.16 -5.23
CA TYR A 274 7.86 24.98 -6.06
C TYR A 274 7.60 25.23 -7.55
N LEU A 275 7.91 26.44 -8.02
CA LEU A 275 7.71 26.82 -9.43
C LEU A 275 8.83 26.28 -10.32
N GLY A 276 8.46 25.76 -11.49
CA GLY A 276 9.41 25.35 -12.55
C GLY A 276 9.87 23.89 -12.47
N TYR A 277 9.32 23.12 -11.54
CA TYR A 277 9.48 21.67 -11.48
C TYR A 277 8.57 20.97 -12.50
N GLN A 278 8.95 19.78 -12.91
CA GLN A 278 8.27 18.98 -13.93
C GLN A 278 8.06 17.56 -13.40
N ALA A 279 7.02 16.91 -13.88
CA ALA A 279 6.73 15.51 -13.60
C ALA A 279 6.36 14.75 -14.88
N LEU A 280 6.57 13.44 -14.84
CA LEU A 280 6.02 12.47 -15.80
C LEU A 280 4.97 11.65 -15.06
N TYR A 281 3.72 11.75 -15.50
CA TYR A 281 2.60 11.01 -14.92
C TYR A 281 2.23 9.81 -15.79
N GLY A 282 2.05 8.66 -15.15
CA GLY A 282 1.60 7.44 -15.78
C GLY A 282 2.70 6.64 -16.45
N ALA A 283 2.51 5.32 -16.49
CA ALA A 283 3.38 4.40 -17.21
C ALA A 283 3.51 4.77 -18.70
N LYS A 284 2.49 5.41 -19.30
CA LYS A 284 2.53 5.92 -20.68
C LYS A 284 3.73 6.83 -20.94
N TYR A 285 4.09 7.67 -19.96
CA TYR A 285 5.17 8.64 -20.06
C TYR A 285 6.42 8.25 -19.28
N VAL A 286 6.27 7.52 -18.17
CA VAL A 286 7.39 7.00 -17.39
C VAL A 286 8.11 5.87 -18.11
N ASN A 287 7.40 4.87 -18.65
CA ASN A 287 8.03 3.72 -19.33
C ASN A 287 9.00 4.15 -20.44
N PRO A 288 8.61 4.98 -21.43
CA PRO A 288 9.55 5.39 -22.47
C PRO A 288 10.75 6.18 -21.90
N ALA A 289 10.57 6.98 -20.85
CA ALA A 289 11.65 7.74 -20.23
C ALA A 289 12.68 6.82 -19.54
N VAL A 290 12.22 5.93 -18.65
CA VAL A 290 13.12 5.01 -17.94
C VAL A 290 13.75 3.98 -18.88
N CYS A 291 13.03 3.55 -19.93
CA CYS A 291 13.55 2.61 -20.92
C CYS A 291 14.57 3.23 -21.88
N ALA A 292 14.54 4.55 -22.06
CA ALA A 292 15.54 5.27 -22.85
C ALA A 292 16.79 5.60 -22.02
N ALA A 293 16.63 5.83 -20.72
CA ALA A 293 17.71 6.19 -19.81
C ALA A 293 18.43 4.98 -19.19
N SER A 294 17.69 3.92 -18.82
CA SER A 294 18.25 2.74 -18.15
C SER A 294 19.13 1.92 -19.09
N SER A 295 20.19 1.32 -18.53
CA SER A 295 20.97 0.26 -19.16
C SER A 295 20.20 -1.06 -19.27
N ALA A 296 19.09 -1.18 -18.52
CA ALA A 296 18.28 -2.37 -18.41
C ALA A 296 17.41 -2.63 -19.65
N GLN A 297 17.12 -3.90 -19.86
CA GLN A 297 16.26 -4.32 -20.97
C GLN A 297 14.81 -3.99 -20.64
N CYS A 298 14.19 -3.18 -21.48
CA CYS A 298 12.74 -3.04 -21.53
C CYS A 298 12.13 -3.88 -22.64
N SER A 299 10.95 -4.41 -22.35
CA SER A 299 10.12 -5.06 -23.36
C SER A 299 9.40 -4.04 -24.24
N THR A 300 8.86 -4.53 -25.36
CA THR A 300 7.93 -3.77 -26.18
C THR A 300 6.68 -4.62 -26.39
N VAL A 301 5.55 -4.12 -25.89
CA VAL A 301 4.26 -4.80 -25.92
C VAL A 301 3.30 -3.88 -26.65
N MET A 302 2.54 -4.39 -27.61
CA MET A 302 1.59 -3.58 -28.41
C MET A 302 2.22 -2.31 -29.03
N GLY A 303 3.51 -2.36 -29.37
CA GLY A 303 4.25 -1.22 -29.93
C GLY A 303 4.67 -0.14 -28.92
N GLN A 304 4.38 -0.33 -27.63
CA GLN A 304 4.72 0.58 -26.53
C GLN A 304 5.82 -0.02 -25.64
N LYS A 305 6.58 0.85 -24.97
CA LYS A 305 7.61 0.42 -24.01
C LYS A 305 6.97 -0.08 -22.73
N ALA A 306 7.49 -1.19 -22.22
CA ALA A 306 7.07 -1.80 -20.97
C ALA A 306 8.30 -2.01 -20.07
N VAL A 307 8.19 -1.57 -18.82
CA VAL A 307 9.11 -1.98 -17.75
C VAL A 307 8.99 -3.49 -17.57
N ASN A 308 10.13 -4.13 -17.30
CA ASN A 308 10.23 -5.54 -16.97
C ASN A 308 10.21 -5.73 -15.46
N ASN A 309 9.36 -6.64 -15.02
CA ASN A 309 9.28 -7.12 -13.64
C ASN A 309 10.57 -7.84 -13.22
N THR A 310 10.68 -8.26 -11.95
CA THR A 310 11.88 -8.95 -11.45
C THR A 310 12.15 -10.32 -12.11
N GLU A 311 11.18 -10.88 -12.85
CA GLU A 311 11.32 -12.12 -13.63
C GLU A 311 11.74 -11.85 -15.10
N GLY A 312 11.93 -10.58 -15.46
CA GLY A 312 12.27 -10.16 -16.83
C GLY A 312 11.09 -10.14 -17.81
N GLN A 313 9.86 -10.29 -17.33
CA GLN A 313 8.64 -10.20 -18.15
C GLN A 313 8.09 -8.77 -18.14
N PRO A 314 7.44 -8.30 -19.22
CA PRO A 314 6.80 -6.99 -19.22
C PRO A 314 5.73 -6.90 -18.12
N VAL A 315 5.67 -5.77 -17.42
CA VAL A 315 4.52 -5.44 -16.58
C VAL A 315 3.35 -5.02 -17.46
N THR A 316 2.21 -5.68 -17.29
CA THR A 316 0.98 -5.41 -18.03
C THR A 316 -0.23 -5.45 -17.10
N ASP A 317 -1.31 -4.79 -17.49
CA ASP A 317 -2.63 -4.95 -16.89
C ASP A 317 -3.22 -6.37 -17.17
N PRO A 318 -4.36 -6.72 -16.56
CA PRO A 318 -5.04 -8.01 -16.81
C PRO A 318 -5.47 -8.26 -18.26
N PHE A 319 -5.50 -7.23 -19.11
CA PHE A 319 -5.79 -7.34 -20.55
C PHE A 319 -4.53 -7.43 -21.42
N GLY A 320 -3.33 -7.45 -20.80
CA GLY A 320 -2.04 -7.51 -21.49
C GLY A 320 -1.54 -6.17 -22.03
N GLN A 321 -2.16 -5.06 -21.64
CA GLN A 321 -1.72 -3.71 -22.02
C GLN A 321 -0.51 -3.33 -21.16
N PRO A 322 0.59 -2.82 -21.73
CA PRO A 322 1.76 -2.45 -20.94
C PRO A 322 1.48 -1.20 -20.12
N GLY A 323 1.80 -1.24 -18.83
CA GLY A 323 1.62 -0.08 -17.96
C GLY A 323 1.44 -0.45 -16.51
N PHE A 324 0.63 0.34 -15.80
CA PHE A 324 0.25 0.08 -14.42
C PHE A 324 -0.67 -1.16 -14.36
N PRO A 325 -0.34 -2.18 -13.55
CA PRO A 325 -1.13 -3.43 -13.51
C PRO A 325 -2.42 -3.33 -12.69
N GLY A 326 -2.67 -2.18 -12.04
CA GLY A 326 -3.67 -2.04 -10.97
C GLY A 326 -3.04 -2.17 -9.58
N PHE A 327 -3.74 -1.70 -8.55
CA PHE A 327 -3.26 -1.74 -7.16
C PHE A 327 -3.13 -3.19 -6.67
N ASP A 328 -4.17 -4.01 -6.82
CA ASP A 328 -4.11 -5.46 -6.62
C ASP A 328 -3.02 -6.15 -7.48
N GLY A 329 -2.75 -5.60 -8.67
CA GLY A 329 -1.72 -6.07 -9.60
C GLY A 329 -0.29 -5.63 -9.22
N ALA A 330 -0.13 -4.84 -8.17
CA ALA A 330 1.14 -4.34 -7.64
C ALA A 330 1.89 -5.39 -6.81
N PHE A 331 1.87 -6.64 -7.28
CA PHE A 331 2.69 -7.72 -6.72
C PHE A 331 4.15 -7.30 -6.61
N ALA A 332 4.85 -7.86 -5.62
CA ALA A 332 6.27 -7.56 -5.38
C ALA A 332 7.11 -7.61 -6.66
N LYS A 333 6.89 -8.58 -7.56
CA LYS A 333 7.65 -8.67 -8.82
C LYS A 333 7.47 -7.47 -9.75
N ASN A 334 6.26 -6.92 -9.83
CA ASN A 334 5.93 -5.81 -10.71
C ASN A 334 6.45 -4.50 -10.10
N THR A 335 6.12 -4.24 -8.84
CA THR A 335 6.56 -3.05 -8.10
C THR A 335 8.09 -2.97 -8.04
N LEU A 336 8.76 -4.04 -7.60
CA LEU A 336 10.22 -4.07 -7.48
C LEU A 336 10.91 -3.97 -8.86
N GLY A 337 10.24 -4.40 -9.93
CA GLY A 337 10.71 -4.18 -11.31
C GLY A 337 10.74 -2.71 -11.71
N TYR A 338 9.66 -1.96 -11.43
CA TYR A 338 9.60 -0.51 -11.63
C TYR A 338 10.64 0.21 -10.77
N VAL A 339 10.71 -0.11 -9.47
CA VAL A 339 11.70 0.46 -8.55
C VAL A 339 13.12 0.26 -9.06
N ALA A 340 13.48 -0.97 -9.44
CA ALA A 340 14.81 -1.25 -9.97
C ALA A 340 15.10 -0.43 -11.24
N GLN A 341 14.17 -0.37 -12.19
CA GLN A 341 14.39 0.38 -13.43
C GLN A 341 14.46 1.89 -13.26
N MET A 342 13.67 2.45 -12.34
CA MET A 342 13.78 3.87 -11.99
C MET A 342 15.17 4.15 -11.40
N GLN A 343 15.62 3.34 -10.45
CA GLN A 343 16.95 3.47 -9.84
C GLN A 343 18.08 3.34 -10.87
N GLU A 344 17.97 2.40 -11.80
CA GLU A 344 18.91 2.19 -12.91
C GLU A 344 18.92 3.34 -13.93
N ALA A 345 17.76 3.98 -14.13
CA ALA A 345 17.54 5.12 -15.03
C ALA A 345 18.02 6.46 -14.45
N GLY A 346 18.54 6.49 -13.22
CA GLY A 346 19.00 7.71 -12.56
C GLY A 346 17.93 8.43 -11.74
N VAL A 347 16.89 7.71 -11.30
CA VAL A 347 15.91 8.19 -10.30
C VAL A 347 16.31 7.63 -8.92
N PRO A 348 17.14 8.35 -8.14
CA PRO A 348 17.78 7.80 -6.94
C PRO A 348 16.83 7.60 -5.76
N VAL A 349 15.65 8.22 -5.78
CA VAL A 349 14.65 8.10 -4.71
C VAL A 349 13.40 7.46 -5.28
N THR A 350 12.98 6.33 -4.73
CA THR A 350 11.80 5.61 -5.19
C THR A 350 10.96 5.15 -4.01
N TYR A 351 9.69 5.53 -3.99
CA TYR A 351 8.71 5.10 -3.00
C TYR A 351 7.71 4.21 -3.70
N ALA A 352 7.39 3.07 -3.09
CA ALA A 352 6.58 2.07 -3.76
C ALA A 352 5.73 1.25 -2.81
N TYR A 353 4.55 0.88 -3.29
CA TYR A 353 3.59 0.01 -2.62
C TYR A 353 3.59 -1.40 -3.22
N ILE A 354 3.39 -2.40 -2.36
CA ILE A 354 3.24 -3.82 -2.73
C ILE A 354 1.91 -4.31 -2.20
N SER A 355 1.07 -4.88 -3.08
CA SER A 355 -0.23 -5.42 -2.69
C SER A 355 -0.13 -6.53 -1.64
N ASP A 356 -1.20 -6.71 -0.89
CA ASP A 356 -1.34 -7.71 0.16
C ASP A 356 -1.01 -9.13 -0.37
N ALA A 357 -0.75 -10.05 0.55
CA ALA A 357 -0.60 -11.47 0.24
C ALA A 357 -1.85 -12.30 0.56
N HIS A 358 -2.85 -11.64 1.14
CA HIS A 358 -3.98 -12.23 1.83
C HIS A 358 -5.16 -12.52 0.92
N ASP A 359 -5.24 -11.82 -0.21
CA ASP A 359 -6.22 -12.03 -1.27
C ASP A 359 -5.65 -12.85 -2.44
N ASN A 360 -6.56 -13.55 -3.11
CA ASN A 360 -6.28 -14.18 -4.39
C ASN A 360 -6.58 -13.20 -5.54
N HIS A 361 -5.50 -12.60 -6.03
CA HIS A 361 -5.49 -11.56 -7.06
C HIS A 361 -5.71 -12.05 -8.50
N THR A 362 -6.13 -13.30 -8.72
CA THR A 362 -6.24 -13.91 -10.08
C THR A 362 -7.31 -13.24 -10.97
N SER A 363 -8.10 -12.29 -10.47
CA SER A 363 -9.08 -11.52 -11.26
C SER A 363 -9.30 -10.08 -10.77
N ALA A 364 -8.23 -9.44 -10.29
CA ALA A 364 -8.21 -8.07 -9.80
C ALA A 364 -8.60 -6.99 -10.83
N PHE A 365 -9.17 -5.86 -10.37
CA PHE A 365 -9.72 -4.83 -11.25
C PHE A 365 -8.64 -3.92 -11.88
N PRO A 366 -8.77 -3.49 -13.16
CA PRO A 366 -9.80 -3.83 -14.13
C PRO A 366 -9.48 -5.16 -14.84
N ALA A 367 -10.12 -6.25 -14.39
CA ALA A 367 -10.21 -7.53 -15.09
C ALA A 367 -11.68 -7.82 -15.43
N PRO A 368 -11.95 -8.80 -16.32
CA PRO A 368 -13.30 -9.33 -16.50
C PRO A 368 -13.89 -9.81 -15.16
N PHE A 369 -15.19 -9.58 -14.95
CA PHE A 369 -15.89 -10.06 -13.75
C PHE A 369 -15.74 -11.58 -13.62
N ASN A 370 -15.27 -12.02 -12.45
CA ASN A 370 -15.18 -13.42 -12.08
C ASN A 370 -15.96 -13.61 -10.77
N PRO A 371 -17.06 -14.35 -10.74
CA PRO A 371 -17.85 -14.49 -9.51
C PRO A 371 -17.15 -15.27 -8.39
N ASN A 372 -15.97 -15.85 -8.66
CA ASN A 372 -15.18 -16.57 -7.66
C ASN A 372 -13.97 -15.75 -7.16
N PHE A 373 -13.70 -14.57 -7.73
CA PHE A 373 -12.48 -13.79 -7.48
C PHE A 373 -12.71 -12.27 -7.62
N PRO A 374 -11.93 -11.42 -6.91
CA PRO A 374 -10.95 -11.78 -5.89
C PRO A 374 -11.63 -12.47 -4.69
N ARG A 375 -10.87 -13.28 -3.97
CA ARG A 375 -11.33 -13.88 -2.70
C ARG A 375 -10.21 -13.83 -1.68
N ALA A 376 -10.55 -13.67 -0.41
CA ALA A 376 -9.60 -13.83 0.67
C ALA A 376 -9.07 -15.27 0.75
N SER A 377 -7.85 -15.42 1.26
CA SER A 377 -7.21 -16.69 1.59
C SER A 377 -6.94 -16.78 3.08
N GLY A 378 -7.17 -17.94 3.67
CA GLY A 378 -6.93 -18.13 5.11
C GLY A 378 -5.45 -18.36 5.42
N PRO A 379 -4.98 -18.07 6.65
CA PRO A 379 -3.59 -18.29 7.06
C PRO A 379 -3.07 -19.68 6.69
N GLY A 380 -1.98 -19.75 5.95
CA GLY A 380 -1.37 -21.03 5.55
C GLY A 380 -2.15 -21.80 4.47
N GLU A 381 -3.14 -21.18 3.82
CA GLU A 381 -3.77 -21.71 2.61
C GLU A 381 -2.77 -21.78 1.45
N ALA A 382 -2.93 -22.77 0.58
CA ALA A 382 -1.95 -23.08 -0.46
C ALA A 382 -1.64 -21.92 -1.42
N ASP A 383 -2.62 -21.08 -1.77
CA ASP A 383 -2.41 -19.93 -2.66
C ASP A 383 -1.76 -18.75 -1.93
N TYR A 384 -2.11 -18.49 -0.68
CA TYR A 384 -1.44 -17.50 0.17
C TYR A 384 0.05 -17.86 0.38
N VAL A 385 0.36 -19.12 0.72
CA VAL A 385 1.74 -19.61 0.83
C VAL A 385 2.49 -19.47 -0.50
N ALA A 386 1.82 -19.77 -1.63
CA ALA A 386 2.43 -19.62 -2.95
C ALA A 386 2.69 -18.15 -3.32
N GLN A 387 1.81 -17.23 -2.94
CA GLN A 387 1.97 -15.79 -3.16
C GLN A 387 3.14 -15.22 -2.37
N LEU A 388 3.23 -15.50 -1.06
CA LEU A 388 4.38 -15.12 -0.25
C LEU A 388 5.68 -15.71 -0.79
N LYS A 389 5.65 -16.95 -1.30
CA LYS A 389 6.82 -17.54 -1.95
C LYS A 389 7.20 -16.80 -3.25
N ALA A 390 6.23 -16.32 -4.01
CA ALA A 390 6.49 -15.49 -5.18
C ALA A 390 7.08 -14.13 -4.80
N TYR A 391 6.60 -13.51 -3.71
CA TYR A 391 7.15 -12.27 -3.18
C TYR A 391 8.60 -12.47 -2.70
N ASP A 392 8.86 -13.54 -1.95
CA ASP A 392 10.21 -13.93 -1.53
C ASP A 392 11.19 -14.04 -2.71
N ASN A 393 10.78 -14.72 -3.78
CA ASN A 393 11.58 -14.86 -5.00
C ASN A 393 11.80 -13.50 -5.69
N ALA A 394 10.80 -12.62 -5.68
CA ALA A 394 10.91 -11.26 -6.22
C ALA A 394 11.96 -10.43 -5.46
N PHE A 395 11.99 -10.49 -4.12
CA PHE A 395 13.03 -9.84 -3.31
C PHE A 395 14.43 -10.38 -3.60
N ALA A 396 14.56 -11.71 -3.74
CA ALA A 396 15.84 -12.32 -4.10
C ALA A 396 16.36 -11.78 -5.45
N ALA A 397 15.49 -11.75 -6.47
CA ALA A 397 15.81 -11.22 -7.79
C ALA A 397 16.11 -9.71 -7.76
N PHE A 398 15.32 -8.94 -7.01
CA PHE A 398 15.48 -7.49 -6.85
C PHE A 398 16.83 -7.12 -6.25
N PHE A 399 17.22 -7.72 -5.13
CA PHE A 399 18.51 -7.43 -4.51
C PHE A 399 19.69 -7.84 -5.40
N ALA A 400 19.57 -8.97 -6.11
CA ALA A 400 20.60 -9.40 -7.06
C ALA A 400 20.73 -8.43 -8.23
N ARG A 401 19.59 -7.94 -8.76
CA ARG A 401 19.53 -6.96 -9.86
C ARG A 401 20.18 -5.63 -9.47
N LEU A 402 19.73 -5.02 -8.37
CA LEU A 402 20.32 -3.76 -7.90
C LEU A 402 21.84 -3.89 -7.65
N ALA A 403 22.26 -4.99 -7.03
CA ALA A 403 23.67 -5.22 -6.74
C ALA A 403 24.53 -5.33 -8.01
N ALA A 404 23.99 -5.85 -9.12
CA ALA A 404 24.68 -5.92 -10.41
C ALA A 404 25.02 -4.54 -10.97
N ASP A 405 24.20 -3.54 -10.65
CA ASP A 405 24.39 -2.14 -11.06
C ASP A 405 25.08 -1.28 -9.98
N GLY A 406 25.56 -1.92 -8.91
CA GLY A 406 26.28 -1.28 -7.82
C GLY A 406 25.39 -0.58 -6.79
N ILE A 407 24.08 -0.78 -6.84
CA ILE A 407 23.09 -0.26 -5.90
C ILE A 407 22.88 -1.33 -4.82
N ASN A 408 23.34 -1.07 -3.59
CA ASN A 408 23.26 -2.05 -2.51
C ASN A 408 23.29 -1.39 -1.12
N LYS A 409 23.24 -2.19 -0.06
CA LYS A 409 23.24 -1.72 1.35
C LYS A 409 24.40 -0.80 1.76
N SER A 410 25.48 -0.72 0.98
CA SER A 410 26.62 0.18 1.26
C SER A 410 26.42 1.61 0.75
N ASN A 411 25.45 1.85 -0.14
CA ASN A 411 25.15 3.17 -0.70
C ASN A 411 23.65 3.48 -0.79
N THR A 412 22.79 2.56 -0.40
CA THR A 412 21.33 2.69 -0.49
C THR A 412 20.72 2.60 0.90
N LEU A 413 19.81 3.52 1.20
CA LEU A 413 18.91 3.43 2.34
C LEU A 413 17.64 2.70 1.91
N PHE A 414 17.48 1.47 2.39
CA PHE A 414 16.25 0.70 2.28
C PHE A 414 15.41 0.93 3.53
N VAL A 415 14.16 1.32 3.33
CA VAL A 415 13.13 1.43 4.36
C VAL A 415 11.96 0.58 3.90
N VAL A 416 11.55 -0.38 4.72
CA VAL A 416 10.49 -1.33 4.39
C VAL A 416 9.54 -1.41 5.58
N THR A 417 8.25 -1.24 5.35
CA THR A 417 7.19 -1.28 6.37
C THR A 417 5.91 -1.87 5.75
N ALA A 418 4.86 -2.05 6.53
CA ALA A 418 3.49 -2.07 6.00
C ALA A 418 2.77 -0.77 6.39
N ASP A 419 1.63 -0.48 5.78
CA ASP A 419 0.77 0.69 6.03
C ASP A 419 -0.12 0.53 7.28
N GLU A 420 -0.48 -0.71 7.56
CA GLU A 420 -1.15 -1.21 8.75
C GLU A 420 -1.00 -2.74 8.80
N GLY A 421 -1.61 -3.39 9.79
CA GLY A 421 -1.95 -4.80 9.71
C GLY A 421 -3.44 -4.99 9.45
N ASP A 422 -3.90 -6.23 9.53
CA ASP A 422 -5.30 -6.63 9.45
C ASP A 422 -5.60 -7.75 10.46
N HIS A 423 -6.85 -8.20 10.48
CA HIS A 423 -7.34 -9.27 11.31
C HIS A 423 -8.04 -10.31 10.45
N TYR A 424 -7.59 -11.56 10.57
CA TYR A 424 -8.22 -12.69 9.92
C TYR A 424 -9.56 -13.07 10.59
N ALA A 425 -10.66 -12.83 9.87
CA ALA A 425 -12.01 -13.25 10.23
C ALA A 425 -12.33 -14.65 9.65
N GLY A 426 -12.21 -15.68 10.49
CA GLY A 426 -12.52 -17.04 10.05
C GLY A 426 -12.23 -18.15 11.06
N GLY A 427 -12.59 -19.36 10.67
CA GLY A 427 -12.26 -20.59 11.40
C GLY A 427 -10.80 -21.01 11.23
N ILE A 428 -10.41 -22.11 11.88
CA ILE A 428 -9.01 -22.55 12.02
C ILE A 428 -8.42 -23.29 10.81
N GLY A 429 -9.19 -23.46 9.74
CA GLY A 429 -8.79 -24.28 8.58
C GLY A 429 -8.74 -25.80 8.87
N ILE A 430 -8.54 -26.60 7.82
CA ILE A 430 -8.35 -28.06 7.92
C ILE A 430 -6.96 -28.42 7.40
N PRO A 431 -6.09 -29.09 8.19
CA PRO A 431 -4.78 -29.53 7.73
C PRO A 431 -4.86 -30.39 6.46
N GLN A 432 -4.03 -30.05 5.48
CA GLN A 432 -3.90 -30.77 4.22
C GLN A 432 -2.66 -31.69 4.22
N PRO A 433 -2.61 -32.71 3.35
CA PRO A 433 -1.47 -33.63 3.29
C PRO A 433 -0.11 -32.99 2.96
N ASP A 434 -0.11 -31.82 2.33
CA ASP A 434 1.09 -31.06 1.96
C ASP A 434 1.57 -30.08 3.05
N GLY A 435 0.86 -30.02 4.19
CA GLY A 435 1.18 -29.13 5.31
C GLY A 435 0.48 -27.76 5.25
N THR A 436 -0.30 -27.48 4.20
CA THR A 436 -1.14 -26.28 4.12
C THR A 436 -2.46 -26.45 4.89
N LEU A 437 -3.25 -25.38 5.00
CA LEU A 437 -4.61 -25.40 5.55
C LEU A 437 -5.66 -25.22 4.43
N GLY A 438 -6.80 -25.89 4.59
CA GLY A 438 -7.93 -25.79 3.65
C GLY A 438 -9.14 -25.08 4.25
N TYR A 439 -9.69 -24.13 3.51
CA TYR A 439 -10.81 -23.26 3.91
C TYR A 439 -12.03 -23.41 3.00
N SER A 440 -13.20 -22.99 3.49
CA SER A 440 -14.47 -23.03 2.76
C SER A 440 -14.79 -21.67 2.13
N HIS A 441 -14.59 -21.57 0.82
CA HIS A 441 -14.84 -20.36 0.02
C HIS A 441 -16.28 -20.29 -0.50
N THR A 442 -17.23 -20.21 0.44
CA THR A 442 -18.67 -20.13 0.14
C THR A 442 -19.35 -19.16 1.07
N ASN A 443 -20.28 -18.35 0.55
CA ASN A 443 -21.10 -17.48 1.41
C ASN A 443 -21.89 -18.35 2.40
N CYS A 444 -21.95 -17.92 3.66
CA CYS A 444 -22.63 -18.67 4.70
C CYS A 444 -23.55 -17.79 5.58
N SER A 445 -24.64 -18.41 6.04
CA SER A 445 -25.51 -17.86 7.09
C SER A 445 -25.40 -18.73 8.33
N TRP A 446 -24.89 -18.16 9.43
CA TRP A 446 -24.74 -18.90 10.68
C TRP A 446 -26.08 -19.35 11.28
N THR A 447 -27.16 -18.61 11.00
CA THR A 447 -28.49 -18.86 11.60
C THR A 447 -29.32 -19.91 10.88
N THR A 448 -28.87 -20.41 9.73
CA THR A 448 -29.56 -21.49 9.00
C THR A 448 -28.92 -22.85 9.30
N THR A 449 -29.73 -23.91 9.40
CA THR A 449 -29.22 -25.29 9.53
C THR A 449 -28.96 -25.89 8.14
N PRO A 450 -27.76 -26.45 7.86
CA PRO A 450 -26.61 -26.58 8.77
C PRO A 450 -25.84 -25.27 8.97
N ALA A 451 -25.30 -25.07 10.18
CA ALA A 451 -24.40 -23.94 10.50
C ALA A 451 -23.14 -23.97 9.62
N CYS A 452 -22.42 -22.85 9.59
CA CYS A 452 -21.20 -22.73 8.80
C CYS A 452 -20.15 -23.77 9.21
N PRO A 453 -19.38 -24.31 8.26
CA PRO A 453 -18.35 -25.29 8.58
C PRO A 453 -17.27 -24.67 9.46
N SER A 454 -16.56 -25.49 10.25
CA SER A 454 -15.51 -25.01 11.16
C SER A 454 -14.28 -24.41 10.45
N ASN A 455 -14.18 -24.61 9.14
CA ASN A 455 -13.17 -24.00 8.27
C ASN A 455 -13.77 -22.91 7.36
N GLN A 456 -14.92 -22.37 7.72
CA GLN A 456 -15.47 -21.18 7.08
C GLN A 456 -14.50 -20.01 7.21
N ILE A 457 -14.33 -19.27 6.13
CA ILE A 457 -13.59 -18.02 6.06
C ILE A 457 -14.56 -16.89 5.67
N GLY A 458 -14.31 -15.68 6.15
CA GLY A 458 -15.02 -14.49 5.73
C GLY A 458 -15.42 -13.61 6.89
N GLU A 459 -15.36 -12.30 6.68
CA GLU A 459 -15.83 -11.30 7.62
C GLU A 459 -17.36 -11.39 7.81
N VAL A 460 -17.81 -10.94 8.99
CA VAL A 460 -19.21 -10.92 9.39
C VAL A 460 -19.84 -9.59 8.98
N ASN A 461 -20.51 -9.59 7.84
CA ASN A 461 -21.18 -8.42 7.28
C ASN A 461 -22.41 -8.02 8.12
N TYR A 462 -22.37 -6.82 8.70
CA TYR A 462 -23.37 -6.32 9.65
C TYR A 462 -24.07 -5.03 9.20
N ASN A 463 -25.34 -5.14 8.79
CA ASN A 463 -26.17 -3.97 8.52
C ASN A 463 -26.64 -3.30 9.81
N ILE A 464 -25.97 -2.20 10.20
CA ILE A 464 -26.27 -1.49 11.44
C ILE A 464 -27.60 -0.74 11.41
N LYS A 465 -28.01 -0.19 10.26
CA LYS A 465 -29.26 0.58 10.14
C LYS A 465 -30.49 -0.26 10.53
N ALA A 466 -30.47 -1.56 10.20
CA ALA A 466 -31.55 -2.48 10.53
C ALA A 466 -31.62 -2.87 12.03
N LYS A 467 -30.63 -2.48 12.84
CA LYS A 467 -30.45 -2.91 14.23
C LYS A 467 -30.65 -1.77 15.24
N LEU A 468 -30.62 -0.52 14.77
CA LEU A 468 -30.84 0.66 15.60
C LEU A 468 -32.34 0.90 15.83
N PRO A 469 -32.73 1.44 17.00
CA PRO A 469 -34.12 1.66 17.36
C PRO A 469 -34.79 2.73 16.49
N ALA A 470 -36.13 2.69 16.42
CA ALA A 470 -36.91 3.74 15.78
C ALA A 470 -36.61 5.12 16.40
N GLY A 471 -36.54 6.16 15.56
CA GLY A 471 -36.18 7.52 15.98
C GLY A 471 -34.67 7.81 15.98
N THR A 472 -33.83 6.82 15.63
CA THR A 472 -32.42 7.07 15.30
C THR A 472 -32.34 8.08 14.16
N PRO A 473 -31.51 9.15 14.28
CA PRO A 473 -31.37 10.14 13.22
C PRO A 473 -30.80 9.50 11.95
N THR A 474 -31.01 10.13 10.80
CA THR A 474 -30.40 9.66 9.55
C THR A 474 -28.89 9.92 9.57
N PHE A 475 -28.11 8.96 9.09
CA PHE A 475 -26.65 9.02 9.05
C PHE A 475 -26.07 8.29 7.84
N SER A 476 -24.82 8.63 7.53
CA SER A 476 -23.89 7.90 6.68
C SER A 476 -22.76 7.33 7.53
N VAL A 477 -22.13 6.24 7.08
CA VAL A 477 -20.97 5.65 7.75
C VAL A 477 -19.83 5.45 6.76
N HIS A 478 -18.60 5.66 7.22
CA HIS A 478 -17.46 4.93 6.67
C HIS A 478 -17.69 3.45 6.99
N ARG A 479 -17.79 2.61 5.96
CA ARG A 479 -18.13 1.19 6.13
C ARG A 479 -16.86 0.45 6.50
N ASP A 480 -16.84 -0.13 7.68
CA ASP A 480 -15.63 -0.69 8.26
C ASP A 480 -15.93 -1.57 9.49
N SER A 481 -14.91 -2.23 10.02
CA SER A 481 -14.91 -2.78 11.38
C SER A 481 -14.94 -1.68 12.45
N ALA A 482 -14.29 -0.53 12.18
CA ALA A 482 -14.32 0.67 13.00
C ALA A 482 -15.10 1.84 12.33
N PRO A 483 -16.43 1.75 12.15
CA PRO A 483 -17.20 2.73 11.39
C PRO A 483 -17.20 4.12 12.05
N ALA A 484 -16.85 5.14 11.25
CA ALA A 484 -17.06 6.55 11.58
C ALA A 484 -18.44 7.02 11.09
N PHE A 485 -19.16 7.80 11.91
CA PHE A 485 -20.55 8.18 11.67
C PHE A 485 -20.72 9.67 11.37
N TRP A 486 -21.36 10.01 10.24
CA TRP A 486 -21.79 11.37 9.93
C TRP A 486 -23.32 11.47 10.02
N VAL A 487 -23.80 12.20 11.03
CA VAL A 487 -25.23 12.33 11.31
C VAL A 487 -25.78 13.58 10.62
N ASN A 488 -26.89 13.42 9.91
CA ASN A 488 -27.55 14.53 9.21
C ASN A 488 -27.82 15.71 10.15
N GLY A 489 -27.54 16.91 9.67
CA GLY A 489 -27.67 18.15 10.43
C GLY A 489 -26.41 18.56 11.20
N GLN A 490 -25.33 17.76 11.18
CA GLN A 490 -24.09 18.00 11.92
C GLN A 490 -24.37 18.39 13.39
N PRO A 491 -25.06 17.51 14.15
CA PRO A 491 -25.43 17.83 15.52
C PRO A 491 -24.20 18.09 16.38
N ALA A 492 -24.28 19.04 17.31
CA ALA A 492 -23.22 19.27 18.28
C ALA A 492 -23.01 18.03 19.14
N ARG A 493 -21.77 17.79 19.61
CA ARG A 493 -21.44 16.64 20.48
C ARG A 493 -22.28 16.53 21.76
N THR A 494 -22.92 17.62 22.21
CA THR A 494 -23.79 17.62 23.40
C THR A 494 -25.27 17.39 23.06
N ASP A 495 -25.62 17.21 21.78
CA ASP A 495 -26.99 16.96 21.35
C ASP A 495 -27.53 15.65 21.96
N ALA A 496 -28.71 15.73 22.57
CA ALA A 496 -29.28 14.60 23.30
C ALA A 496 -29.65 13.41 22.39
N THR A 497 -30.01 13.68 21.13
CA THR A 497 -30.36 12.67 20.14
C THR A 497 -29.12 11.94 19.65
N LEU A 498 -28.04 12.68 19.33
CA LEU A 498 -26.73 12.10 19.01
C LEU A 498 -26.21 11.23 20.15
N ARG A 499 -26.22 11.75 21.39
CA ARG A 499 -25.76 11.00 22.56
C ARG A 499 -26.61 9.75 22.82
N LYS A 500 -27.90 9.77 22.46
CA LYS A 500 -28.75 8.58 22.52
C LYS A 500 -28.31 7.56 21.46
N MET A 501 -28.09 8.01 20.22
CA MET A 501 -27.62 7.15 19.14
C MET A 501 -26.30 6.45 19.50
N GLU A 502 -25.32 7.15 20.08
CA GLU A 502 -24.06 6.54 20.53
C GLU A 502 -24.27 5.44 21.57
N ARG A 503 -25.17 5.65 22.55
CA ARG A 503 -25.52 4.62 23.53
C ARG A 503 -26.24 3.44 22.88
N ASP A 504 -27.11 3.70 21.90
CA ASP A 504 -27.81 2.65 21.17
C ASP A 504 -26.82 1.82 20.34
N VAL A 505 -25.85 2.46 19.67
CA VAL A 505 -24.75 1.81 18.94
C VAL A 505 -23.88 0.98 19.88
N GLY A 506 -23.38 1.57 20.97
CA GLY A 506 -22.53 0.87 21.94
C GLY A 506 -23.24 -0.24 22.71
N ALA A 507 -24.57 -0.31 22.67
CA ALA A 507 -25.36 -1.39 23.27
C ALA A 507 -25.69 -2.53 22.28
N LEU A 508 -25.28 -2.43 21.01
CA LEU A 508 -25.56 -3.45 20.01
C LEU A 508 -24.83 -4.75 20.35
N ASN A 509 -25.60 -5.83 20.35
CA ASN A 509 -25.08 -7.20 20.41
C ASN A 509 -25.46 -7.96 19.15
N ALA A 510 -24.57 -8.80 18.66
CA ALA A 510 -24.80 -9.69 17.53
C ALA A 510 -24.09 -11.03 17.75
N ILE A 511 -24.54 -12.05 17.02
CA ILE A 511 -23.85 -13.34 17.01
C ILE A 511 -22.65 -13.22 16.08
N ASP A 512 -21.49 -13.56 16.62
CA ASP A 512 -20.27 -13.78 15.88
C ASP A 512 -20.00 -15.28 15.83
N PRO A 513 -20.07 -15.92 14.64
CA PRO A 513 -19.89 -17.36 14.49
C PRO A 513 -18.52 -17.87 14.95
N TYR A 514 -17.48 -17.02 14.92
CA TYR A 514 -16.12 -17.40 15.25
C TYR A 514 -15.83 -17.26 16.75
N VAL A 515 -16.53 -16.35 17.43
CA VAL A 515 -16.34 -16.08 18.85
C VAL A 515 -17.37 -16.80 19.73
N SER A 516 -18.67 -16.69 19.43
CA SER A 516 -19.74 -17.14 20.33
C SER A 516 -21.08 -17.39 19.63
N SER A 517 -21.71 -18.51 19.95
CA SER A 517 -23.09 -18.80 19.52
C SER A 517 -24.17 -17.94 20.21
N SER A 518 -23.80 -17.15 21.23
CA SER A 518 -24.67 -16.19 21.90
C SER A 518 -24.27 -14.76 21.51
N PRO A 519 -25.24 -13.81 21.39
CA PRO A 519 -24.91 -12.44 21.06
C PRO A 519 -23.92 -11.79 22.04
N THR A 520 -22.87 -11.19 21.49
CA THR A 520 -21.83 -10.44 22.22
C THR A 520 -21.77 -9.00 21.69
N PRO A 521 -21.12 -8.07 22.41
CA PRO A 521 -20.98 -6.69 21.94
C PRO A 521 -20.36 -6.63 20.55
N VAL A 522 -20.95 -5.83 19.66
CA VAL A 522 -20.38 -5.55 18.32
C VAL A 522 -19.26 -4.52 18.44
N PHE A 523 -19.45 -3.51 19.30
CA PHE A 523 -18.48 -2.43 19.52
C PHE A 523 -17.86 -2.52 20.91
N LEU A 524 -16.55 -2.32 20.97
CA LEU A 524 -15.73 -2.38 22.18
C LEU A 524 -15.50 -0.99 22.76
N GLN A 525 -15.30 0.02 21.90
CA GLN A 525 -15.06 1.40 22.30
C GLN A 525 -15.77 2.37 21.36
N LEU A 526 -16.02 3.59 21.84
CA LEU A 526 -16.53 4.69 21.03
C LEU A 526 -15.71 5.94 21.34
N ALA A 527 -15.35 6.69 20.30
CA ALA A 527 -14.74 8.00 20.40
C ALA A 527 -15.71 9.04 19.85
N ASP A 528 -16.17 9.96 20.69
CA ASP A 528 -16.79 11.19 20.20
C ASP A 528 -15.72 12.17 19.70
N THR A 529 -16.14 13.31 19.15
CA THR A 529 -15.23 14.38 18.69
C THR A 529 -14.09 14.78 19.66
N VAL A 530 -14.22 14.57 20.99
CA VAL A 530 -13.14 14.84 21.95
C VAL A 530 -12.14 13.67 21.97
N GLY A 531 -12.64 12.44 21.97
CA GLY A 531 -11.83 11.24 21.80
C GLY A 531 -11.10 11.22 20.46
N GLU A 532 -11.83 11.46 19.37
CA GLU A 532 -11.30 11.55 18.00
C GLU A 532 -10.18 12.59 17.89
N LYS A 533 -10.31 13.74 18.57
CA LYS A 533 -9.23 14.74 18.60
C LYS A 533 -7.97 14.22 19.28
N THR A 534 -8.11 13.39 20.30
CA THR A 534 -6.96 12.77 21.00
C THR A 534 -6.30 11.70 20.12
N LEU A 535 -7.05 11.10 19.20
CA LEU A 535 -6.60 10.09 18.25
C LEU A 535 -6.14 10.68 16.91
N HIS A 536 -6.00 12.01 16.80
CA HIS A 536 -5.63 12.70 15.56
C HIS A 536 -6.63 12.51 14.39
N MET A 537 -7.92 12.38 14.68
CA MET A 537 -8.99 12.22 13.68
C MET A 537 -9.79 13.51 13.43
N VAL A 538 -9.29 14.67 13.89
CA VAL A 538 -9.97 15.97 13.77
C VAL A 538 -9.03 16.99 13.13
N ASN A 539 -9.11 17.13 11.80
CA ASN A 539 -8.30 18.08 11.04
C ASN A 539 -8.76 19.55 11.15
N THR A 540 -8.10 20.41 10.37
CA THR A 540 -8.35 21.87 10.32
C THR A 540 -9.68 22.29 9.66
N ASP A 541 -10.37 21.36 8.96
CA ASP A 541 -11.71 21.58 8.44
C ASP A 541 -12.77 20.91 9.33
N PRO A 542 -13.49 21.67 10.16
CA PRO A 542 -14.49 21.12 11.06
C PRO A 542 -15.68 20.48 10.32
N ASN A 543 -15.84 20.67 9.00
CA ASN A 543 -16.86 20.00 8.22
C ASN A 543 -16.49 18.58 7.83
N ARG A 544 -15.22 18.17 7.94
CA ARG A 544 -14.77 16.79 7.67
C ARG A 544 -14.76 15.91 8.92
N THR A 545 -15.05 16.48 10.09
CA THR A 545 -15.06 15.73 11.35
C THR A 545 -16.30 14.83 11.46
N PRO A 546 -16.15 13.52 11.68
CA PRO A 546 -17.28 12.66 12.02
C PRO A 546 -17.97 13.08 13.32
N SER A 547 -19.16 12.55 13.56
CA SER A 547 -19.91 12.82 14.80
C SER A 547 -19.35 12.00 15.96
N PHE A 548 -18.99 10.75 15.66
CA PHE A 548 -18.28 9.81 16.50
C PHE A 548 -17.81 8.62 15.65
N THR A 549 -16.88 7.84 16.20
CA THR A 549 -16.36 6.59 15.63
C THR A 549 -16.56 5.48 16.64
N ALA A 550 -16.96 4.29 16.17
CA ALA A 550 -17.12 3.11 17.00
C ALA A 550 -16.08 2.06 16.59
N PHE A 551 -15.33 1.56 17.55
CA PHE A 551 -14.28 0.55 17.38
C PHE A 551 -14.85 -0.82 17.74
N GLY A 552 -14.74 -1.77 16.82
CA GLY A 552 -15.51 -3.00 16.75
C GLY A 552 -14.80 -4.22 17.35
N ASN A 553 -15.49 -5.36 17.29
CA ASN A 553 -14.82 -6.64 17.11
C ASN A 553 -14.42 -6.72 15.62
N PRO A 554 -13.13 -6.97 15.30
CA PRO A 554 -12.63 -6.90 13.94
C PRO A 554 -13.14 -8.03 13.03
N ASP A 555 -13.85 -9.03 13.56
CA ASP A 555 -14.56 -10.01 12.73
C ASP A 555 -15.74 -9.38 11.95
N TYR A 556 -16.21 -8.19 12.32
CA TYR A 556 -17.34 -7.53 11.68
C TYR A 556 -16.92 -6.55 10.59
N PHE A 557 -17.65 -6.55 9.48
CA PHE A 557 -17.67 -5.44 8.53
C PHE A 557 -19.01 -4.70 8.62
N VAL A 558 -19.00 -3.50 9.19
CA VAL A 558 -20.20 -2.73 9.47
C VAL A 558 -20.59 -1.88 8.28
N THR A 559 -21.81 -2.08 7.80
CA THR A 559 -22.38 -1.37 6.65
C THR A 559 -23.72 -0.75 6.98
N ASP A 560 -24.10 0.23 6.18
CA ASP A 560 -25.40 0.88 6.21
C ASP A 560 -26.37 0.35 5.13
N ALA A 561 -25.98 -0.72 4.43
CA ALA A 561 -26.76 -1.41 3.41
C ALA A 561 -26.95 -2.90 3.75
N GLY A 562 -27.90 -3.57 3.09
CA GLY A 562 -28.12 -5.02 3.30
C GLY A 562 -27.04 -5.85 2.59
N PRO A 563 -26.39 -6.83 3.27
CA PRO A 563 -25.34 -7.64 2.68
C PRO A 563 -25.88 -8.74 1.75
N SER A 564 -25.04 -9.22 0.84
CA SER A 564 -25.35 -10.16 -0.24
C SER A 564 -25.17 -11.64 0.13
N CYS A 565 -25.91 -12.13 1.13
CA CYS A 565 -26.06 -13.58 1.33
C CYS A 565 -27.41 -14.00 1.97
N GLY A 566 -28.42 -13.12 1.87
CA GLY A 566 -29.81 -13.45 2.24
C GLY A 566 -30.08 -13.56 3.75
N SER A 567 -29.13 -13.19 4.61
CA SER A 567 -29.28 -13.25 6.08
C SER A 567 -28.35 -12.26 6.79
N ASN A 568 -28.47 -12.16 8.12
CA ASN A 568 -27.55 -11.41 9.00
C ASN A 568 -27.49 -12.15 10.36
N PRO A 569 -26.33 -12.69 10.80
CA PRO A 569 -24.99 -12.47 10.25
C PRO A 569 -24.80 -13.11 8.87
N CYS A 570 -24.11 -12.37 8.01
CA CYS A 570 -23.74 -12.77 6.67
C CYS A 570 -22.23 -12.97 6.63
N ILE A 571 -21.76 -14.16 6.25
CA ILE A 571 -20.33 -14.43 6.11
C ILE A 571 -20.01 -14.41 4.62
N ASP A 572 -19.21 -13.44 4.21
CA ASP A 572 -18.75 -13.27 2.83
C ASP A 572 -17.30 -13.72 2.72
N TYR A 573 -17.01 -14.76 1.94
CA TYR A 573 -15.65 -15.29 1.82
C TYR A 573 -14.75 -14.44 0.90
N HIS A 574 -15.33 -13.47 0.18
CA HIS A 574 -14.53 -12.61 -0.69
C HIS A 574 -13.62 -11.68 0.13
N PHE A 575 -13.99 -11.39 1.37
CA PHE A 575 -13.25 -10.53 2.30
C PHE A 575 -13.14 -11.25 3.65
N ALA A 576 -11.93 -11.40 4.19
CA ALA A 576 -11.72 -12.07 5.48
C ALA A 576 -10.60 -11.44 6.30
N TRP A 577 -10.14 -10.27 5.89
CA TRP A 577 -8.99 -9.58 6.45
C TRP A 577 -9.45 -8.15 6.71
N SER A 578 -9.92 -7.94 7.94
CA SER A 578 -10.51 -6.67 8.36
C SER A 578 -9.47 -5.84 9.08
N HIS A 579 -9.40 -4.56 8.77
CA HIS A 579 -8.40 -3.63 9.28
C HIS A 579 -9.05 -2.32 9.74
N GLY A 580 -8.26 -1.37 10.23
CA GLY A 580 -8.71 -0.06 10.72
C GLY A 580 -9.17 0.06 12.17
N ASP A 581 -9.02 -1.01 12.96
CA ASP A 581 -9.47 -1.06 14.36
C ASP A 581 -8.30 -1.06 15.36
N ILE A 582 -8.60 -1.07 16.66
CA ILE A 582 -7.66 -0.84 17.78
C ILE A 582 -6.84 -2.06 18.19
N GLN A 583 -7.08 -3.22 17.58
CA GLN A 583 -6.48 -4.48 17.98
C GLN A 583 -4.99 -4.50 17.60
N PRO A 584 -4.11 -5.10 18.42
CA PRO A 584 -2.67 -5.07 18.15
C PRO A 584 -2.26 -5.63 16.78
N GLU A 585 -2.94 -6.67 16.29
CA GLU A 585 -2.74 -7.26 14.96
C GLU A 585 -2.94 -6.27 13.82
N ILE A 586 -3.85 -5.30 13.99
CA ILE A 586 -4.12 -4.23 13.02
C ILE A 586 -3.21 -3.02 13.26
N ALA A 587 -3.13 -2.56 14.51
CA ALA A 587 -2.52 -1.27 14.86
C ALA A 587 -1.01 -1.34 15.19
N THR A 588 -0.42 -2.54 15.31
CA THR A 588 1.01 -2.74 15.58
C THR A 588 1.69 -3.42 14.39
N ASN A 589 2.56 -2.67 13.74
CA ASN A 589 3.31 -3.05 12.56
C ASN A 589 4.80 -3.25 12.85
N TRP A 590 5.60 -3.25 11.80
CA TRP A 590 7.05 -3.39 11.82
C TRP A 590 7.72 -2.41 10.85
N LEU A 591 8.91 -1.95 11.24
CA LEU A 591 9.75 -1.06 10.43
C LEU A 591 11.15 -1.64 10.24
N GLY A 592 11.45 -2.01 9.00
CA GLY A 592 12.76 -2.47 8.55
C GLY A 592 13.60 -1.32 7.98
N MET A 593 14.82 -1.15 8.48
CA MET A 593 15.78 -0.18 7.93
C MET A 593 17.14 -0.82 7.69
N VAL A 594 17.69 -0.66 6.48
CA VAL A 594 19.04 -1.13 6.10
C VAL A 594 19.73 -0.06 5.27
N GLY A 595 20.97 0.30 5.62
CA GLY A 595 21.76 1.21 4.79
C GLY A 595 22.84 1.94 5.55
N PRO A 596 23.56 2.85 4.88
CA PRO A 596 24.58 3.66 5.53
C PRO A 596 24.01 4.49 6.68
N GLY A 597 24.65 4.39 7.85
CA GLY A 597 24.23 5.11 9.06
C GLY A 597 23.17 4.39 9.91
N VAL A 598 22.58 3.29 9.43
CA VAL A 598 21.66 2.46 10.21
C VAL A 598 22.46 1.46 11.06
N LYS A 599 22.07 1.26 12.32
CA LYS A 599 22.65 0.25 13.20
C LYS A 599 22.23 -1.16 12.77
N LYS A 600 23.10 -2.13 13.03
CA LYS A 600 22.83 -3.55 12.79
C LYS A 600 22.39 -4.22 14.09
N LEU A 601 21.14 -4.00 14.48
CA LEU A 601 20.58 -4.53 15.72
C LEU A 601 19.88 -5.88 15.51
N GLY A 602 19.57 -6.26 14.26
CA GLY A 602 18.71 -7.39 14.00
C GLY A 602 17.27 -7.07 14.36
N ILE A 603 16.61 -7.98 15.08
CA ILE A 603 15.27 -7.74 15.61
C ILE A 603 15.38 -6.84 16.84
N ASP A 604 14.58 -5.78 16.87
CA ASP A 604 14.56 -4.78 17.92
C ASP A 604 13.11 -4.46 18.33
N SER A 605 12.89 -4.17 19.61
CA SER A 605 11.56 -3.89 20.16
C SER A 605 11.42 -2.43 20.60
N THR A 606 12.20 -1.52 20.03
CA THR A 606 12.04 -0.07 20.25
C THR A 606 10.65 0.34 19.78
N TRP A 607 9.94 1.05 20.65
CA TRP A 607 8.68 1.69 20.29
C TRP A 607 8.93 2.76 19.22
N THR A 608 8.20 2.64 18.12
CA THR A 608 8.17 3.59 17.01
C THR A 608 6.72 3.76 16.52
N ASP A 609 6.51 4.76 15.70
CA ASP A 609 5.24 5.13 15.11
C ASP A 609 5.49 5.54 13.65
N HIS A 610 4.52 5.33 12.75
CA HIS A 610 4.65 5.67 11.33
C HIS A 610 5.15 7.09 11.07
N THR A 611 4.75 8.07 11.89
CA THR A 611 5.23 9.45 11.73
C THR A 611 6.75 9.57 11.91
N ASN A 612 7.40 8.63 12.58
CA ASN A 612 8.85 8.63 12.84
C ASN A 612 9.66 8.21 11.61
N VAL A 613 9.05 7.50 10.65
CA VAL A 613 9.70 6.97 9.44
C VAL A 613 10.30 8.10 8.62
N ARG A 614 9.49 9.13 8.33
CA ARG A 614 9.88 10.30 7.53
C ARG A 614 11.10 11.01 8.08
N SER A 615 11.04 11.44 9.34
CA SER A 615 12.15 12.19 9.97
C SER A 615 13.42 11.35 10.05
N THR A 616 13.31 10.05 10.31
CA THR A 616 14.46 9.14 10.38
C THR A 616 15.14 8.98 9.03
N MET A 617 14.35 8.79 7.97
CA MET A 617 14.84 8.70 6.60
C MET A 617 15.51 10.00 6.14
N LEU A 618 14.90 11.16 6.38
CA LEU A 618 15.50 12.43 6.00
C LEU A 618 16.81 12.70 6.73
N VAL A 619 16.90 12.38 8.02
CA VAL A 619 18.17 12.49 8.77
C VAL A 619 19.27 11.64 8.15
N LEU A 620 18.96 10.39 7.77
CA LEU A 620 19.93 9.50 7.11
C LEU A 620 20.31 9.97 5.70
N ALA A 621 19.38 10.60 4.98
CA ALA A 621 19.62 11.22 3.68
C ALA A 621 20.38 12.57 3.78
N GLY A 622 20.44 13.17 4.98
CA GLY A 622 20.98 14.50 5.23
C GLY A 622 20.08 15.64 4.75
N LEU A 623 18.78 15.40 4.75
CA LEU A 623 17.73 16.33 4.36
C LEU A 623 16.86 16.68 5.56
N ARG A 624 15.93 17.61 5.36
CA ARG A 624 14.87 17.97 6.31
C ARG A 624 13.66 18.49 5.56
N ASP A 625 12.50 18.34 6.16
CA ASP A 625 11.30 19.05 5.72
C ASP A 625 11.38 20.53 6.13
N ASP A 626 10.58 21.37 5.44
CA ASP A 626 10.38 22.78 5.78
C ASP A 626 9.14 23.00 6.68
N TYR A 627 8.51 21.91 7.11
CA TYR A 627 7.45 21.87 8.11
C TYR A 627 7.87 21.04 9.32
N VAL A 628 7.11 21.17 10.41
CA VAL A 628 7.34 20.39 11.63
C VAL A 628 6.61 19.05 11.50
N ASN A 629 7.36 17.95 11.53
CA ASN A 629 6.80 16.60 11.63
C ASN A 629 6.21 16.37 13.03
N ASP A 630 5.18 15.53 13.12
CA ASP A 630 4.65 15.03 14.40
C ASP A 630 5.55 13.95 14.99
N GLY A 631 6.19 13.18 14.11
CA GLY A 631 7.15 12.15 14.48
C GLY A 631 8.53 12.70 14.87
N ARG A 632 9.38 11.76 15.32
CA ARG A 632 10.79 12.02 15.67
C ARG A 632 11.73 11.16 14.85
N ALA A 633 12.98 11.59 14.74
CA ALA A 633 14.04 10.70 14.26
C ALA A 633 14.34 9.59 15.28
N LEU A 634 14.39 8.34 14.82
CA LEU A 634 14.71 7.13 15.59
C LEU A 634 16.23 7.02 15.82
N ILE A 635 16.76 7.86 16.71
CA ILE A 635 18.20 7.87 17.05
C ILE A 635 18.69 6.55 17.68
N GLU A 636 17.76 5.72 18.14
CA GLU A 636 17.95 4.34 18.58
C GLU A 636 18.44 3.46 17.42
N ALA A 637 17.88 3.63 16.21
CA ALA A 637 18.24 2.89 15.01
C ALA A 637 19.41 3.50 14.22
N ILE A 638 19.81 4.75 14.52
CA ILE A 638 20.88 5.46 13.78
C ILE A 638 22.23 5.42 14.52
N GLU A 639 23.30 5.15 13.78
CA GLU A 639 24.69 5.25 14.22
C GLU A 639 25.03 6.67 14.68
N THR A 640 25.72 6.82 15.82
CA THR A 640 25.99 8.16 16.38
C THR A 640 26.75 9.06 15.41
N LYS A 641 27.66 8.51 14.61
CA LYS A 641 28.44 9.25 13.61
C LYS A 641 27.62 9.75 12.40
N ALA A 642 26.43 9.18 12.19
CA ALA A 642 25.51 9.56 11.13
C ALA A 642 24.48 10.60 11.59
N LEU A 643 24.44 10.93 12.89
CA LEU A 643 23.54 11.95 13.41
C LEU A 643 24.12 13.36 13.26
N PRO A 644 23.29 14.35 12.89
CA PRO A 644 23.62 15.76 13.04
C PRO A 644 23.97 16.11 14.49
N GLN A 645 24.88 17.08 14.67
CA GLN A 645 25.35 17.49 16.01
C GLN A 645 24.20 17.98 16.91
N SER A 646 23.17 18.60 16.34
CA SER A 646 21.97 19.01 17.08
C SER A 646 21.26 17.81 17.72
N LEU A 647 21.04 16.71 16.99
CA LEU A 647 20.40 15.50 17.53
C LEU A 647 21.29 14.81 18.57
N ILE A 648 22.61 14.87 18.42
CA ILE A 648 23.55 14.36 19.43
C ILE A 648 23.43 15.18 20.72
N ALA A 649 23.44 16.50 20.63
CA ALA A 649 23.34 17.42 21.77
C ALA A 649 22.01 17.25 22.53
N HIS A 650 20.92 16.92 21.84
CA HIS A 650 19.57 16.75 22.41
C HIS A 650 19.15 15.28 22.61
N ARG A 651 20.08 14.32 22.52
CA ARG A 651 19.81 12.87 22.62
C ARG A 651 19.03 12.46 23.88
N ALA A 652 19.32 13.07 25.02
CA ALA A 652 18.61 12.77 26.28
C ALA A 652 17.14 13.16 26.21
N THR A 653 16.83 14.35 25.66
CA THR A 653 15.46 14.83 25.45
C THR A 653 14.69 13.93 24.50
N LEU A 654 15.29 13.55 23.37
CA LEU A 654 14.67 12.67 22.37
C LEU A 654 14.30 11.31 22.96
N ARG A 655 15.20 10.68 23.73
CA ARG A 655 14.95 9.41 24.41
C ARG A 655 13.89 9.49 25.49
N SER A 656 13.78 10.63 26.18
CA SER A 656 12.78 10.80 27.25
C SER A 656 11.35 10.82 26.72
N ARG A 657 11.14 11.20 25.45
CA ARG A 657 9.83 11.21 24.80
C ARG A 657 9.30 9.82 24.42
N VAL A 658 10.15 8.79 24.43
CA VAL A 658 9.80 7.38 24.17
C VAL A 658 9.31 6.67 25.44
N ARG A 659 9.56 7.24 26.63
CA ARG A 659 9.34 6.58 27.93
C ARG A 659 7.99 6.91 28.59
N SER A 660 6.95 7.28 27.85
CA SER A 660 5.58 7.38 28.40
C SER A 660 4.55 7.13 27.29
N PRO A 661 3.48 6.37 27.57
CA PRO A 661 2.85 6.16 28.89
C PRO A 661 2.97 4.72 29.42
N THR A 662 3.49 4.56 30.64
CA THR A 662 3.21 3.39 31.49
C THR A 662 1.86 3.53 32.16
#